data_AF-A0A087GNL5-F1
#
_entry.id   AF-A0A087GNL5-F1
#
_cell.length_a   1.000
_cell.length_b   1.000
_cell.length_c   1.000
_cell.angle_alpha   90.00
_cell.angle_beta   90.00
_cell.angle_gamma   90.00
#
_symmetry.space_group_name_H-M   'P 1'
#
loop_
_entity.id
_entity.type
_entity.pdbx_description
1 polymer ?
#
loop_
_entity_poly.entity_id
_entity_poly.type
_entity_poly.pdbx_seq_one_letter_code
_entity_poly.pdbx_strand_id
1 'polypeptide(L)'
;MLRASSLLSITLTPIQLCNPNVSPHFSTFELCRPVSALSCSRCHFSLVRTPAKSSFIVRSTATQKAIETSSNSGLDLVEVGFLSGVHGLQGEICIKPNTDFPDLRFSKPGRRWLRQQLMGQEKIDEVELVEGRPHPAQKSWILKFRGLDNVDQVRQLVGATLLAEEHDRPELDEGEFYTRDLVGMRVLLKETGQLVGTVANIFDNGGNDLLHVLLDSSMEVCNGSAKTDQLVWIPFVGAIVPDVDLERKEMYITPPKGLLEVNMRADDRSKKERRQLEWKERRKQQKRLIAAKKKLIELEQKHVFDGLRFGEKSQRNLLADHIVDVNSTLLQKALQSIETSSKRWNVTEEIEALRGRVSECTLNVSLECLSFDASEEKVGDNFSFLQQGKSLFSEGKVSICLVLNDRETEELESENGPVSYLQTLLDDEQRFIKEDERAFVPLIIVSPEHAIEALQELFQENDHFGFESEKIWFLKEETLPVVCNSPEEPKKYKILMKSPWEILKSPVGSGGVLSILASHGITDSLSSLGINYLQVHSIEKKSQPQQHYINPMLVGFTSAKGAEIAIQVTGESKVKNFEMAFSLKFLKRLKGKIELEAVVKMNSHVQKVEKDWIETVPSEPNSFEFRSDIYRVLSECSSSAKICLLNITL
;
A
#
# COMPACT_ATOMS: atom_id res chain seq x y z
N MET A 1 24.29 22.06 21.97
CA MET A 1 24.02 20.85 22.78
C MET A 1 22.72 20.25 22.29
N LEU A 2 22.49 18.96 22.54
CA LEU A 2 21.28 18.26 22.14
C LEU A 2 20.51 17.89 23.40
N ARG A 3 19.20 18.11 23.42
CA ARG A 3 18.35 17.66 24.53
C ARG A 3 17.51 16.51 24.04
N ALA A 4 17.57 15.38 24.75
CA ALA A 4 16.59 14.32 24.58
C ALA A 4 15.24 14.86 25.08
N SER A 5 14.51 15.56 24.21
CA SER A 5 13.27 16.23 24.56
C SER A 5 12.26 15.21 25.10
N SER A 6 11.94 15.29 26.39
CA SER A 6 10.79 14.64 26.98
C SER A 6 9.57 15.52 26.72
N LEU A 7 8.55 14.96 26.06
CA LEU A 7 7.22 15.55 25.79
C LEU A 7 7.08 16.32 24.47
N LEU A 8 6.75 15.56 23.42
CA LEU A 8 5.52 15.79 22.68
C LEU A 8 4.75 14.47 22.71
N SER A 9 3.77 14.37 23.61
CA SER A 9 2.67 13.44 23.44
C SER A 9 2.06 13.70 22.06
N ILE A 10 2.34 12.82 21.10
CA ILE A 10 1.55 12.72 19.88
C ILE A 10 0.20 12.19 20.35
N THR A 11 -0.68 13.08 20.81
CA THR A 11 -2.10 12.80 20.85
C THR A 11 -2.55 12.78 19.39
N LEU A 12 -2.54 11.60 18.79
CA LEU A 12 -3.41 11.33 17.65
C LEU A 12 -4.84 11.64 18.13
N THR A 13 -5.39 12.72 17.60
CA THR A 13 -6.80 13.06 17.76
C THR A 13 -7.63 11.84 17.34
N PRO A 14 -8.58 11.36 18.17
CA PRO A 14 -9.48 10.31 17.73
C PRO A 14 -10.31 10.85 16.56
N ILE A 15 -10.24 10.15 15.44
CA ILE A 15 -11.14 10.33 14.31
C ILE A 15 -12.55 10.05 14.84
N GLN A 16 -13.36 11.10 14.98
CA GLN A 16 -14.80 10.97 15.20
C GLN A 16 -15.40 10.36 13.93
N LEU A 17 -15.77 9.08 14.01
CA LEU A 17 -16.71 8.44 13.12
C LEU A 17 -18.08 9.11 13.30
N CYS A 18 -18.41 10.06 12.43
CA CYS A 18 -19.78 10.53 12.24
C CYS A 18 -20.50 9.59 11.27
N ASN A 19 -21.30 8.67 11.83
CA ASN A 19 -22.34 7.96 11.11
C ASN A 19 -23.59 8.86 11.00
N PRO A 20 -24.21 9.03 9.82
CA PRO A 20 -25.52 9.64 9.72
C PRO A 20 -26.64 8.58 9.78
N ASN A 21 -27.74 8.97 10.44
CA ASN A 21 -29.09 8.39 10.41
C ASN A 21 -29.34 7.12 11.24
N VAL A 22 -29.98 7.28 12.41
CA VAL A 22 -31.34 6.76 12.69
C VAL A 22 -31.98 7.64 13.79
N SER A 23 -33.13 8.25 13.49
CA SER A 23 -34.13 8.68 14.48
C SER A 23 -35.19 7.58 14.63
N PRO A 24 -35.82 7.40 15.80
CA PRO A 24 -37.10 8.09 15.99
C PRO A 24 -37.52 8.46 17.45
N HIS A 25 -38.37 9.49 17.49
CA HIS A 25 -39.56 9.69 18.35
C HIS A 25 -39.51 10.06 19.86
N PHE A 26 -40.09 11.26 20.12
CA PHE A 26 -40.86 11.80 21.26
C PHE A 26 -40.18 11.84 22.66
N SER A 27 -40.24 12.93 23.44
CA SER A 27 -41.40 13.75 23.81
C SER A 27 -41.01 15.10 24.44
N THR A 28 -41.84 16.11 24.16
CA THR A 28 -42.22 17.33 24.93
C THR A 28 -41.41 17.76 26.16
N PHE A 29 -40.95 19.02 26.20
CA PHE A 29 -41.32 20.01 27.24
C PHE A 29 -40.95 21.45 26.81
N GLU A 30 -42.01 22.21 26.60
CA GLU A 30 -42.26 23.66 26.72
C GLU A 30 -41.26 24.54 27.54
N LEU A 31 -40.82 25.69 27.00
CA LEU A 31 -41.37 27.05 27.30
C LEU A 31 -40.46 28.24 26.85
N CYS A 32 -41.14 29.28 26.36
CA CYS A 32 -40.82 30.72 26.42
C CYS A 32 -39.82 31.39 25.45
N ARG A 33 -40.41 32.02 24.42
CA ARG A 33 -40.06 33.35 23.87
C ARG A 33 -40.63 34.46 24.79
N PRO A 34 -40.15 35.74 24.81
CA PRO A 34 -40.29 36.68 23.68
C PRO A 34 -39.16 37.73 23.50
N VAL A 35 -38.86 38.11 22.24
CA VAL A 35 -39.11 39.42 21.57
C VAL A 35 -38.34 40.63 22.14
N SER A 36 -37.46 41.21 21.32
CA SER A 36 -37.56 42.63 20.89
C SER A 36 -36.50 42.98 19.84
N ALA A 37 -36.97 43.73 18.84
CA ALA A 37 -36.20 44.36 17.77
C ALA A 37 -35.90 45.82 18.12
N LEU A 38 -34.97 46.43 17.37
CA LEU A 38 -34.59 47.85 17.20
C LEU A 38 -33.05 47.97 17.36
N SER A 39 -32.27 48.67 16.54
CA SER A 39 -32.53 49.55 15.41
C SER A 39 -31.20 49.73 14.66
N CYS A 40 -31.31 50.12 13.40
CA CYS A 40 -30.21 50.35 12.46
C CYS A 40 -29.73 51.81 12.53
N SER A 41 -28.41 52.03 12.56
CA SER A 41 -27.80 53.30 12.14
C SER A 41 -26.49 53.04 11.39
N ARG A 42 -26.45 53.59 10.18
CA ARG A 42 -25.35 53.59 9.21
C ARG A 42 -24.14 54.37 9.74
N CYS A 43 -22.92 53.97 9.35
CA CYS A 43 -22.12 54.69 8.34
C CYS A 43 -20.64 54.24 8.28
N HIS A 44 -20.12 54.21 7.04
CA HIS A 44 -18.72 54.31 6.60
C HIS A 44 -17.73 53.16 6.85
N PHE A 45 -17.64 52.25 5.88
CA PHE A 45 -16.38 51.58 5.53
C PHE A 45 -15.73 52.31 4.36
N SER A 46 -14.49 52.77 4.56
CA SER A 46 -13.63 53.32 3.53
C SER A 46 -12.66 52.25 3.02
N LEU A 47 -12.52 52.19 1.70
CA LEU A 47 -11.51 51.44 0.97
C LEU A 47 -10.12 51.99 1.28
N VAL A 48 -9.16 51.12 1.64
CA VAL A 48 -7.73 51.40 1.43
C VAL A 48 -7.05 50.20 0.79
N ARG A 49 -6.37 50.50 -0.32
CA ARG A 49 -5.55 49.64 -1.17
C ARG A 49 -4.36 49.04 -0.42
N THR A 50 -4.09 47.77 -0.70
CA THR A 50 -2.79 47.12 -0.48
C THR A 50 -1.79 47.50 -1.59
N PRO A 51 -0.50 47.64 -1.28
CA PRO A 51 0.55 47.40 -2.24
C PRO A 51 1.42 46.20 -1.83
N ALA A 52 1.87 45.51 -2.86
CA ALA A 52 2.66 44.29 -2.85
C ALA A 52 4.18 44.54 -2.71
N LYS A 53 4.89 43.42 -2.53
CA LYS A 53 6.33 43.12 -2.73
C LYS A 53 7.25 43.31 -1.53
N SER A 54 7.76 42.21 -0.99
CA SER A 54 9.08 41.68 -1.43
C SER A 54 9.33 40.28 -0.86
N SER A 55 9.71 39.38 -1.76
CA SER A 55 10.21 38.05 -1.51
C SER A 55 11.68 38.12 -1.10
N PHE A 56 12.03 37.67 0.10
CA PHE A 56 13.43 37.41 0.48
C PHE A 56 13.69 35.92 0.53
N ILE A 57 14.50 35.49 -0.43
CA ILE A 57 15.15 34.20 -0.54
C ILE A 57 16.27 34.18 0.50
N VAL A 58 16.18 33.32 1.52
CA VAL A 58 17.33 32.99 2.37
C VAL A 58 18.00 31.75 1.77
N ARG A 59 19.05 31.98 0.99
CA ARG A 59 20.04 30.95 0.63
C ARG A 59 20.89 30.69 1.86
N SER A 60 20.65 29.57 2.55
CA SER A 60 21.66 29.02 3.45
C SER A 60 22.78 28.46 2.60
N THR A 61 23.95 29.09 2.65
CA THR A 61 25.18 28.60 2.03
C THR A 61 25.87 27.72 3.05
N ALA A 62 25.72 26.41 2.85
CA ALA A 62 26.57 25.42 3.49
C ALA A 62 28.02 25.71 3.10
N THR A 63 28.85 26.06 4.09
CA THR A 63 30.30 26.03 3.96
C THR A 63 30.83 25.18 5.09
N GLN A 64 31.01 23.89 4.82
CA GLN A 64 31.86 23.02 5.63
C GLN A 64 33.30 23.52 5.48
N LYS A 65 33.98 23.69 6.62
CA LYS A 65 35.44 23.68 6.66
C LYS A 65 35.85 22.60 7.66
N ALA A 66 36.28 21.47 7.10
CA ALA A 66 37.28 20.64 7.74
C ALA A 66 38.54 21.51 7.89
N ILE A 67 39.04 21.64 9.12
CA ILE A 67 40.38 22.15 9.37
C ILE A 67 41.10 21.07 10.13
N GLU A 68 42.00 20.41 9.41
CA GLU A 68 43.05 19.56 9.92
C GLU A 68 43.96 20.39 10.84
N THR A 69 44.08 19.95 12.09
CA THR A 69 45.04 20.48 13.05
C THR A 69 46.45 20.13 12.59
N SER A 70 47.24 21.16 12.26
CA SER A 70 48.69 21.04 12.12
C SER A 70 49.41 21.83 13.22
N SER A 71 50.04 21.05 14.10
CA SER A 71 51.23 21.37 14.92
C SER A 71 51.20 22.50 15.96
N ASN A 72 51.10 22.04 17.22
CA ASN A 72 52.04 22.29 18.32
C ASN A 72 51.86 23.54 19.22
N SER A 73 50.92 23.43 20.17
CA SER A 73 51.02 23.95 21.54
C SER A 73 50.00 23.18 22.40
N GLY A 74 50.41 22.61 23.54
CA GLY A 74 49.65 21.64 24.34
C GLY A 74 48.41 22.15 25.08
N LEU A 75 47.56 22.96 24.43
CA LEU A 75 46.27 23.40 24.93
C LEU A 75 45.22 23.12 23.84
N ASP A 76 44.33 22.16 24.10
CA ASP A 76 43.12 21.97 23.30
C ASP A 76 42.17 23.16 23.56
N LEU A 77 42.00 24.02 22.56
CA LEU A 77 41.25 25.28 22.66
C LEU A 77 39.99 25.23 21.78
N VAL A 78 38.85 25.66 22.35
CA VAL A 78 37.55 25.71 21.67
C VAL A 78 37.13 27.17 21.46
N GLU A 79 36.66 27.47 20.26
CA GLU A 79 36.11 28.79 19.90
C GLU A 79 34.79 29.06 20.62
N VAL A 80 34.71 30.18 21.36
CA VAL A 80 33.53 30.56 22.13
C VAL A 80 32.84 31.82 21.62
N GLY A 81 33.51 32.65 20.82
CA GLY A 81 32.88 33.83 20.23
C GLY A 81 33.83 34.70 19.41
N PHE A 82 33.27 35.65 18.65
CA PHE A 82 34.01 36.52 17.74
C PHE A 82 33.85 37.99 18.12
N LEU A 83 34.97 38.70 18.23
CA LEU A 83 35.00 40.12 18.59
C LEU A 83 34.52 40.97 17.41
N SER A 84 33.38 41.62 17.58
CA SER A 84 32.62 42.26 16.50
C SER A 84 32.81 43.78 16.39
N GLY A 85 33.20 44.46 17.48
CA GLY A 85 33.40 45.91 17.47
C GLY A 85 33.71 46.48 18.85
N VAL A 86 34.13 47.73 18.92
CA VAL A 86 34.40 48.45 20.18
C VAL A 86 33.12 48.98 20.82
N HIS A 87 33.09 49.10 22.14
CA HIS A 87 32.01 49.71 22.91
C HIS A 87 32.56 50.78 23.87
N GLY A 88 31.92 51.97 23.87
CA GLY A 88 32.31 53.07 24.76
C GLY A 88 33.72 53.63 24.50
N LEU A 89 34.19 54.48 25.44
CA LEU A 89 35.50 55.12 25.41
C LEU A 89 36.51 54.48 26.39
N GLN A 90 36.08 53.52 27.20
CA GLN A 90 36.85 52.91 28.30
C GLN A 90 37.40 51.52 27.95
N GLY A 91 37.70 51.28 26.67
CA GLY A 91 38.30 50.02 26.23
C GLY A 91 37.39 48.78 26.34
N GLU A 92 36.06 48.94 26.24
CA GLU A 92 35.14 47.81 26.21
C GLU A 92 35.00 47.25 24.78
N ILE A 93 34.74 45.95 24.64
CA ILE A 93 34.61 45.28 23.33
C ILE A 93 33.34 44.43 23.24
N CYS A 94 32.65 44.50 22.10
CA CYS A 94 31.49 43.69 21.80
C CYS A 94 31.90 42.34 21.19
N ILE A 95 31.62 41.23 21.87
CA ILE A 95 31.73 39.87 21.35
C ILE A 95 30.36 39.36 20.90
N LYS A 96 30.29 38.68 19.76
CA LYS A 96 29.12 37.87 19.42
C LYS A 96 29.38 36.43 19.86
N PRO A 97 28.47 35.82 20.64
CA PRO A 97 28.63 34.46 21.12
C PRO A 97 28.66 33.46 19.97
N ASN A 98 29.56 32.48 20.07
CA ASN A 98 29.57 31.25 19.28
C ASN A 98 29.57 30.04 20.23
N THR A 99 28.77 30.14 21.28
CA THR A 99 28.68 29.15 22.35
C THR A 99 27.25 29.14 22.87
N ASP A 100 26.79 27.98 23.30
CA ASP A 100 25.48 27.79 23.93
C ASP A 100 25.44 28.34 25.37
N PHE A 101 26.61 28.65 25.96
CA PHE A 101 26.76 29.11 27.35
C PHE A 101 27.39 30.50 27.47
N PRO A 102 26.82 31.54 26.85
CA PRO A 102 27.44 32.85 26.83
C PRO A 102 27.55 33.46 28.23
N ASP A 103 26.54 33.27 29.09
CA ASP A 103 26.53 33.79 30.46
C ASP A 103 27.67 33.23 31.31
N LEU A 104 27.89 31.91 31.26
CA LEU A 104 28.97 31.25 32.01
C LEU A 104 30.34 31.66 31.49
N ARG A 105 30.50 31.80 30.16
CA ARG A 105 31.79 32.09 29.52
C ARG A 105 32.22 33.54 29.64
N PHE A 106 31.26 34.46 29.59
CA PHE A 106 31.53 35.89 29.45
C PHE A 106 31.27 36.69 30.72
N SER A 107 30.45 36.22 31.67
CA SER A 107 30.24 36.95 32.93
C SER A 107 31.31 36.67 33.98
N LYS A 108 31.93 35.48 33.95
CA LYS A 108 32.94 35.05 34.94
C LYS A 108 34.34 35.58 34.58
N PRO A 109 34.98 36.39 35.44
CA PRO A 109 36.36 36.82 35.22
C PRO A 109 37.32 35.64 35.14
N GLY A 110 38.42 35.78 34.38
CA GLY A 110 39.45 34.75 34.31
C GLY A 110 40.27 34.76 33.03
N ARG A 111 41.22 33.83 32.94
CA ARG A 111 42.12 33.67 31.79
C ARG A 111 41.37 33.17 30.56
N ARG A 112 41.69 33.73 29.39
CA ARG A 112 41.14 33.40 28.08
C ARG A 112 42.24 33.54 27.03
N TRP A 113 41.98 33.05 25.82
CA TRP A 113 42.91 33.15 24.70
C TRP A 113 42.26 33.88 23.53
N LEU A 114 42.98 34.79 22.89
CA LEU A 114 42.56 35.47 21.67
C LEU A 114 43.37 34.95 20.50
N ARG A 115 42.68 34.47 19.47
CA ARG A 115 43.29 34.10 18.19
C ARG A 115 43.12 35.24 17.19
N GLN A 116 44.23 35.71 16.63
CA GLN A 116 44.28 36.74 15.60
C GLN A 116 45.00 36.25 14.35
N GLN A 117 44.49 36.63 13.17
CA GLN A 117 45.18 36.42 11.90
C GLN A 117 45.98 37.69 11.56
N LEU A 118 47.30 37.65 11.72
CA LEU A 118 48.19 38.76 11.37
C LEU A 118 49.11 38.33 10.23
N MET A 119 49.02 39.00 9.08
CA MET A 119 49.84 38.73 7.89
C MET A 119 49.86 37.25 7.44
N GLY A 120 48.75 36.53 7.64
CA GLY A 120 48.62 35.12 7.27
C GLY A 120 49.16 34.12 8.31
N GLN A 121 49.70 34.59 9.44
CA GLN A 121 50.07 33.74 10.58
C GLN A 121 49.05 33.88 11.71
N GLU A 122 48.74 32.76 12.37
CA GLU A 122 47.87 32.72 13.54
C GLU A 122 48.70 33.01 14.79
N LYS A 123 48.28 34.03 15.55
CA LYS A 123 48.85 34.36 16.86
C LYS A 123 47.78 34.15 17.93
N ILE A 124 48.12 33.36 18.95
CA ILE A 124 47.27 33.12 20.11
C ILE A 124 47.90 33.85 21.30
N ASP A 125 47.21 34.87 21.80
CA ASP A 125 47.64 35.66 22.96
C ASP A 125 46.75 35.36 24.18
N GLU A 126 47.36 35.25 25.35
CA GLU A 126 46.63 35.11 26.62
C GLU A 126 46.09 36.48 27.07
N VAL A 127 44.82 36.52 27.45
CA VAL A 127 44.17 37.72 27.99
C VAL A 127 43.38 37.38 29.25
N GLU A 128 43.28 38.33 30.17
CA GLU A 128 42.47 38.17 31.37
C GLU A 128 41.17 38.98 31.24
N LEU A 129 40.04 38.28 31.24
CA LEU A 129 38.71 38.87 31.28
C LEU A 129 38.42 39.39 32.70
N VAL A 130 38.16 40.69 32.82
CA VAL A 130 37.90 41.36 34.10
C VAL A 130 36.40 41.45 34.37
N GLU A 131 35.62 41.80 33.35
CA GLU A 131 34.18 41.98 33.46
C GLU A 131 33.53 41.63 32.11
N GLY A 132 32.34 41.04 32.15
CA GLY A 132 31.51 40.92 30.97
C GLY A 132 30.02 40.98 31.31
N ARG A 133 29.26 41.64 30.44
CA ARG A 133 27.82 41.86 30.62
C ARG A 133 27.07 41.69 29.29
N PRO A 134 25.80 41.25 29.33
CA PRO A 134 24.99 41.15 28.12
C PRO A 134 24.68 42.54 27.57
N HIS A 135 24.70 42.69 26.25
CA HIS A 135 24.32 43.94 25.61
C HIS A 135 22.78 44.05 25.59
N PRO A 136 22.17 45.12 26.14
CA PRO A 136 20.71 45.19 26.34
C PRO A 136 19.89 45.21 25.04
N ALA A 137 20.47 45.68 23.92
CA ALA A 137 19.78 45.82 22.64
C ALA A 137 20.23 44.87 21.52
N GLN A 138 21.25 44.03 21.76
CA GLN A 138 21.85 43.18 20.71
C GLN A 138 22.14 41.78 21.28
N LYS A 139 22.12 40.75 20.42
CA LYS A 139 22.57 39.39 20.78
C LYS A 139 24.11 39.33 20.85
N SER A 140 24.71 40.21 21.63
CA SER A 140 26.17 40.35 21.84
C SER A 140 26.46 40.64 23.30
N TRP A 141 27.72 40.48 23.68
CA TRP A 141 28.22 40.69 25.03
C TRP A 141 29.29 41.76 25.02
N ILE A 142 29.34 42.58 26.07
CA ILE A 142 30.35 43.61 26.26
C ILE A 142 31.37 43.05 27.24
N LEU A 143 32.63 42.96 26.84
CA LEU A 143 33.74 42.45 27.64
C LEU A 143 34.75 43.56 27.94
N LYS A 144 35.40 43.46 29.10
CA LYS A 144 36.55 44.27 29.49
C LYS A 144 37.72 43.37 29.87
N PHE A 145 38.86 43.57 29.21
CA PHE A 145 40.08 42.81 29.44
C PHE A 145 41.09 43.63 30.26
N ARG A 146 41.91 42.96 31.07
CA ARG A 146 42.95 43.62 31.88
C ARG A 146 44.01 44.24 30.97
N GLY A 147 44.32 45.52 31.17
CA GLY A 147 45.37 46.24 30.44
C GLY A 147 44.97 46.82 29.09
N LEU A 148 43.69 46.73 28.72
CA LEU A 148 43.14 47.25 27.47
C LEU A 148 42.11 48.37 27.76
N ASP A 149 42.59 49.49 28.27
CA ASP A 149 41.74 50.60 28.73
C ASP A 149 41.49 51.68 27.65
N ASN A 150 42.13 51.58 26.48
CA ASN A 150 42.00 52.55 25.39
C ASN A 150 41.31 51.95 24.14
N VAL A 151 40.42 52.73 23.53
CA VAL A 151 39.66 52.37 22.32
C VAL A 151 40.58 51.96 21.17
N ASP A 152 41.72 52.63 21.00
CA ASP A 152 42.66 52.33 19.90
C ASP A 152 43.30 50.95 20.04
N GLN A 153 43.57 50.50 21.28
CA GLN A 153 44.11 49.16 21.55
C GLN A 153 43.07 48.08 21.26
N VAL A 154 41.84 48.31 21.71
CA VAL A 154 40.74 47.36 21.56
C VAL A 154 40.26 47.26 20.11
N ARG A 155 40.34 48.36 19.34
CA ARG A 155 40.04 48.37 17.90
C ARG A 155 40.95 47.43 17.12
N GLN A 156 42.20 47.22 17.54
CA GLN A 156 43.12 46.26 16.91
C GLN A 156 42.70 44.80 17.13
N LEU A 157 41.89 44.52 18.15
CA LEU A 157 41.40 43.18 18.47
C LEU A 157 40.09 42.82 17.76
N VAL A 158 39.45 43.79 17.09
CA VAL A 158 38.21 43.55 16.35
C VAL A 158 38.49 42.59 15.19
N GLY A 159 37.72 41.50 15.13
CA GLY A 159 37.96 40.37 14.22
C GLY A 159 38.68 39.18 14.85
N ALA A 160 39.20 39.30 16.07
CA ALA A 160 39.78 38.15 16.79
C ALA A 160 38.70 37.16 17.27
N THR A 161 39.08 35.89 17.42
CA THR A 161 38.25 34.85 18.02
C THR A 161 38.67 34.63 19.47
N LEU A 162 37.71 34.65 20.39
CA LEU A 162 37.93 34.27 21.78
C LEU A 162 37.83 32.74 21.90
N LEU A 163 38.82 32.17 22.57
CA LEU A 163 38.99 30.74 22.81
C LEU A 163 38.93 30.45 24.31
N ALA A 164 38.44 29.26 24.66
CA ALA A 164 38.47 28.70 26.01
C ALA A 164 39.12 27.32 25.99
N GLU A 165 39.68 26.88 27.12
CA GLU A 165 40.24 25.53 27.26
C GLU A 165 39.15 24.46 27.11
N GLU A 166 39.49 23.36 26.45
CA GLU A 166 38.57 22.24 26.22
C GLU A 166 38.20 21.50 27.52
N HIS A 167 39.02 21.57 28.56
CA HIS A 167 38.73 20.92 29.84
C HIS A 167 37.75 21.73 30.71
N ASP A 168 37.52 23.00 30.40
CA ASP A 168 36.57 23.87 31.09
C ASP A 168 35.14 23.65 30.56
N ARG A 169 34.68 22.39 30.36
CA ARG A 169 33.31 22.09 29.89
C ARG A 169 32.30 22.29 31.03
N PRO A 170 31.23 23.07 30.83
CA PRO A 170 30.13 23.11 31.79
C PRO A 170 29.50 21.72 31.95
N GLU A 171 29.11 21.40 33.19
CA GLU A 171 28.23 20.25 33.46
C GLU A 171 26.87 20.52 32.81
N LEU A 172 26.31 19.48 32.19
CA LEU A 172 25.01 19.52 31.51
C LEU A 172 23.90 19.06 32.44
N ASP A 173 22.68 19.53 32.19
CA ASP A 173 21.49 19.01 32.86
C ASP A 173 21.21 17.56 32.42
N GLU A 174 20.45 16.81 33.23
CA GLU A 174 20.05 15.44 32.89
C GLU A 174 19.29 15.40 31.55
N GLY A 175 19.74 14.53 30.64
CA GLY A 175 19.17 14.39 29.30
C GLY A 175 19.71 15.37 28.25
N GLU A 176 20.70 16.21 28.61
CA GLU A 176 21.44 17.03 27.66
C GLU A 176 22.81 16.40 27.33
N PHE A 177 23.15 16.38 26.04
CA PHE A 177 24.35 15.75 25.51
C PHE A 177 25.11 16.68 24.58
N TYR A 178 26.44 16.62 24.63
CA TYR A 178 27.25 17.28 23.60
C TYR A 178 27.17 16.50 22.29
N THR A 179 26.90 17.20 21.18
CA THR A 179 26.82 16.63 19.83
C THR A 179 28.07 15.82 19.47
N ARG A 180 29.24 16.27 19.92
CA ARG A 180 30.52 15.61 19.67
C ARG A 180 30.65 14.26 20.38
N ASP A 181 30.04 14.11 21.55
CA ASP A 181 30.12 12.89 22.35
C ASP A 181 29.19 11.80 21.79
N LEU A 182 28.13 12.20 21.08
CA LEU A 182 27.18 11.28 20.43
C LEU A 182 27.68 10.73 19.08
N VAL A 183 28.53 11.47 18.36
CA VAL A 183 29.10 11.01 17.09
C VAL A 183 30.06 9.86 17.36
N GLY A 184 29.89 8.74 16.64
CA GLY A 184 30.68 7.52 16.82
C GLY A 184 30.12 6.53 17.84
N MET A 185 28.97 6.82 18.48
CA MET A 185 28.30 5.87 19.37
C MET A 185 27.66 4.72 18.58
N ARG A 186 27.66 3.51 19.18
CA ARG A 186 26.96 2.33 18.64
C ARG A 186 25.47 2.43 18.95
N VAL A 187 24.64 2.14 17.95
CA VAL A 187 23.18 2.17 18.03
C VAL A 187 22.64 0.76 18.10
N LEU A 188 21.92 0.42 19.18
CA LEU A 188 21.39 -0.93 19.42
C LEU A 188 19.87 -0.91 19.60
N LEU A 189 19.19 -1.95 19.15
CA LEU A 189 17.75 -2.13 19.41
C LEU A 189 17.53 -2.53 20.87
N LYS A 190 16.62 -1.85 21.58
CA LYS A 190 16.33 -2.15 23.00
C LYS A 190 15.68 -3.52 23.21
N GLU A 191 14.85 -3.97 22.27
CA GLU A 191 14.11 -5.24 22.38
C GLU A 191 15.00 -6.47 22.19
N THR A 192 15.93 -6.40 21.23
CA THR A 192 16.74 -7.56 20.80
C THR A 192 18.20 -7.45 21.21
N GLY A 193 18.67 -6.26 21.59
CA GLY A 193 20.09 -5.97 21.79
C GLY A 193 20.92 -6.00 20.49
N GLN A 194 20.28 -6.07 19.33
CA GLN A 194 20.96 -6.15 18.04
C GLN A 194 21.61 -4.82 17.68
N LEU A 195 22.84 -4.89 17.15
CA LEU A 195 23.54 -3.73 16.62
C LEU A 195 22.90 -3.27 15.30
N VAL A 196 22.42 -2.03 15.29
CA VAL A 196 21.83 -1.37 14.12
C VAL A 196 22.92 -0.68 13.30
N GLY A 197 23.86 -0.03 13.97
CA GLY A 197 24.89 0.74 13.27
C GLY A 197 25.67 1.69 14.18
N THR A 198 26.33 2.67 13.57
CA THR A 198 27.13 3.70 14.27
C THR A 198 26.67 5.11 13.87
N VAL A 199 26.59 6.05 14.82
CA VAL A 199 26.24 7.44 14.55
C VAL A 199 27.35 8.12 13.74
N ALA A 200 27.05 8.48 12.50
CA ALA A 200 27.98 9.16 11.59
C ALA A 200 27.93 10.69 11.76
N ASN A 201 26.75 11.27 11.95
CA ASN A 201 26.58 12.71 12.12
C ASN A 201 25.23 13.06 12.78
N ILE A 202 25.07 14.31 13.21
CA ILE A 202 23.82 14.83 13.79
C ILE A 202 23.47 16.16 13.12
N PHE A 203 22.19 16.31 12.75
CA PHE A 203 21.69 17.49 12.06
C PHE A 203 20.56 18.17 12.85
N ASP A 204 20.72 19.47 13.07
CA ASP A 204 19.67 20.33 13.63
C ASP A 204 18.67 20.69 12.50
N ASN A 205 17.42 20.29 12.67
CA ASN A 205 16.31 20.58 11.73
C ASN A 205 15.35 21.67 12.27
N GLY A 206 15.75 22.41 13.30
CA GLY A 206 14.97 23.47 13.94
C GLY A 206 13.76 23.00 14.76
N GLY A 207 13.49 21.69 14.76
CA GLY A 207 12.43 21.05 15.55
C GLY A 207 12.98 19.96 16.46
N ASN A 208 13.43 18.85 15.88
CA ASN A 208 14.16 17.80 16.58
C ASN A 208 15.48 17.54 15.86
N ASP A 209 16.50 17.18 16.63
CA ASP A 209 17.78 16.76 16.09
C ASP A 209 17.65 15.38 15.42
N LEU A 210 18.32 15.21 14.28
CA LEU A 210 18.31 13.98 13.50
C LEU A 210 19.68 13.31 13.55
N LEU A 211 19.72 12.10 14.07
CA LEU A 211 20.88 11.22 13.99
C LEU A 211 20.97 10.64 12.58
N HIS A 212 22.17 10.63 12.03
CA HIS A 212 22.50 9.95 10.80
C HIS A 212 23.33 8.73 11.14
N VAL A 213 22.73 7.54 11.03
CA VAL A 213 23.32 6.27 11.47
C VAL A 213 23.76 5.47 10.26
N LEU A 214 25.02 5.06 10.25
CA LEU A 214 25.59 4.13 9.29
C LEU A 214 25.25 2.71 9.73
N LEU A 215 24.41 2.01 8.95
CA LEU A 215 23.97 0.67 9.24
C LEU A 215 25.12 -0.33 9.16
N ASP A 216 25.13 -1.29 10.08
CA ASP A 216 26.08 -2.40 10.03
C ASP A 216 25.58 -3.49 9.06
N SER A 217 26.55 -4.13 8.41
CA SER A 217 26.40 -5.17 7.39
C SER A 217 25.72 -6.46 7.87
N SER A 218 25.62 -6.67 9.19
CA SER A 218 24.93 -7.82 9.80
C SER A 218 23.41 -7.68 9.87
N MET A 219 22.85 -6.53 9.46
CA MET A 219 21.41 -6.31 9.43
C MET A 219 20.87 -6.75 8.06
N GLU A 220 20.38 -7.99 7.98
CA GLU A 220 19.65 -8.49 6.81
C GLU A 220 18.28 -7.81 6.73
N VAL A 221 18.20 -6.67 6.07
CA VAL A 221 16.92 -6.15 5.60
C VAL A 221 16.63 -6.82 4.26
N CYS A 222 15.48 -7.47 4.14
CA CYS A 222 15.02 -8.16 2.95
C CYS A 222 15.07 -7.23 1.72
N ASN A 223 16.16 -7.30 0.94
CA ASN A 223 16.26 -7.06 -0.50
C ASN A 223 17.74 -7.16 -0.92
N GLY A 224 18.04 -8.12 -1.78
CA GLY A 224 19.39 -8.61 -2.07
C GLY A 224 20.33 -7.66 -2.83
N SER A 225 20.88 -6.65 -2.15
CA SER A 225 22.17 -6.07 -2.55
C SER A 225 23.02 -5.74 -1.33
N ALA A 226 24.00 -6.59 -1.06
CA ALA A 226 25.04 -6.36 -0.06
C ALA A 226 25.91 -5.16 -0.47
N LYS A 227 25.65 -3.99 0.13
CA LYS A 227 26.61 -2.89 0.21
C LYS A 227 26.57 -2.26 1.59
N THR A 228 27.76 -2.03 2.11
CA THR A 228 28.12 -1.79 3.51
C THR A 228 28.02 -0.32 3.97
N ASP A 229 27.37 0.57 3.21
CA ASP A 229 27.30 2.00 3.55
C ASP A 229 25.87 2.56 3.48
N GLN A 230 24.89 1.86 4.04
CA GLN A 230 23.52 2.37 4.11
C GLN A 230 23.36 3.33 5.28
N LEU A 231 22.72 4.47 5.03
CA LEU A 231 22.54 5.55 6.01
C LEU A 231 21.06 5.73 6.34
N VAL A 232 20.74 5.74 7.63
CA VAL A 232 19.37 5.91 8.15
C VAL A 232 19.29 7.16 9.00
N TRP A 233 18.13 7.84 8.92
CA TRP A 233 17.82 9.01 9.72
C TRP A 233 16.95 8.61 10.91
N ILE A 234 17.41 8.92 12.12
CA ILE A 234 16.69 8.60 13.38
C ILE A 234 16.51 9.88 14.18
N PRO A 235 15.26 10.30 14.48
CA PRO A 235 15.03 11.45 15.35
C PRO A 235 15.56 11.20 16.77
N PHE A 236 16.36 12.13 17.29
CA PHE A 236 16.92 12.08 18.65
C PHE A 236 15.90 12.60 19.66
N VAL A 237 14.90 11.78 19.97
CA VAL A 237 13.85 12.08 20.94
C VAL A 237 13.77 10.94 21.95
N GLY A 238 13.45 11.24 23.22
CA GLY A 238 13.47 10.22 24.28
C GLY A 238 12.54 9.02 24.05
N ALA A 239 11.48 9.19 23.25
CA ALA A 239 10.59 8.08 22.86
C ALA A 239 11.27 7.07 21.92
N ILE A 240 12.21 7.53 21.09
CA ILE A 240 12.92 6.71 20.10
C ILE A 240 14.30 6.33 20.61
N VAL A 241 14.98 7.21 21.34
CA VAL A 241 16.29 7.00 21.95
C VAL A 241 16.17 7.16 23.48
N PRO A 242 15.63 6.16 24.17
CA PRO A 242 15.38 6.25 25.61
C PRO A 242 16.66 6.26 26.45
N ASP A 243 17.70 5.53 26.04
CA ASP A 243 18.89 5.30 26.87
C ASP A 243 20.17 5.61 26.10
N VAL A 244 21.03 6.45 26.68
CA VAL A 244 22.33 6.88 26.10
C VAL A 244 23.41 6.68 27.16
N ASP A 245 24.34 5.75 26.92
CA ASP A 245 25.46 5.44 27.80
C ASP A 245 26.77 5.99 27.22
N LEU A 246 27.25 7.09 27.81
CA LEU A 246 28.47 7.77 27.39
C LEU A 246 29.74 7.00 27.79
N GLU A 247 29.72 6.19 28.86
CA GLU A 247 30.88 5.42 29.30
C GLU A 247 31.16 4.26 28.32
N ARG A 248 30.10 3.57 27.88
CA ARG A 248 30.19 2.45 26.94
C ARG A 248 30.19 2.87 25.47
N LYS A 249 29.84 4.14 25.20
CA LYS A 249 29.59 4.69 23.86
C LYS A 249 28.48 3.94 23.12
N GLU A 250 27.39 3.66 23.83
CA GLU A 250 26.24 2.90 23.32
C GLU A 250 24.94 3.69 23.49
N MET A 251 24.05 3.61 22.51
CA MET A 251 22.70 4.17 22.58
C MET A 251 21.66 3.11 22.21
N TYR A 252 20.61 3.02 23.00
CA TYR A 252 19.51 2.09 22.77
C TYR A 252 18.34 2.80 22.14
N ILE A 253 17.76 2.19 21.10
CA ILE A 253 16.65 2.74 20.34
C ILE A 253 15.42 1.82 20.38
N THR A 254 14.24 2.45 20.35
CA THR A 254 12.93 1.82 20.21
C THR A 254 12.20 2.43 19.00
N PRO A 255 12.63 2.13 17.76
CA PRO A 255 12.04 2.72 16.57
C PRO A 255 10.63 2.15 16.32
N PRO A 256 9.65 2.97 15.88
CA PRO A 256 8.40 2.46 15.33
C PRO A 256 8.64 1.53 14.13
N LYS A 257 7.75 0.54 13.92
CA LYS A 257 7.81 -0.38 12.77
C LYS A 257 7.95 0.41 11.46
N GLY A 258 8.90 -0.01 10.61
CA GLY A 258 9.18 0.61 9.31
C GLY A 258 10.04 1.88 9.35
N LEU A 259 10.36 2.50 10.49
CA LEU A 259 11.19 3.73 10.52
C LEU A 259 12.56 3.54 9.87
N LEU A 260 13.17 2.37 10.08
CA LEU A 260 14.47 2.02 9.49
C LEU A 260 14.35 1.80 7.97
N GLU A 261 13.22 1.30 7.48
CA GLU A 261 12.96 0.98 6.08
C GLU A 261 12.56 2.21 5.25
N VAL A 262 11.81 3.16 5.83
CA VAL A 262 11.30 4.37 5.16
C VAL A 262 12.43 5.22 4.55
N ASN A 263 13.63 5.16 5.15
CA ASN A 263 14.80 5.91 4.72
C ASN A 263 15.77 5.12 3.83
N MET A 264 15.54 3.82 3.65
CA MET A 264 16.34 3.01 2.76
C MET A 264 16.05 3.43 1.32
N ARG A 265 17.08 3.91 0.63
CA ARG A 265 16.98 4.16 -0.80
C ARG A 265 16.93 2.80 -1.50
N ALA A 266 15.74 2.24 -1.68
CA ALA A 266 15.52 0.99 -2.41
C ALA A 266 15.94 1.04 -3.90
N ASP A 267 16.47 2.17 -4.38
CA ASP A 267 16.74 2.39 -5.80
C ASP A 267 17.99 3.27 -6.00
N ASP A 268 19.12 2.67 -6.38
CA ASP A 268 20.36 3.39 -6.71
C ASP A 268 20.25 4.20 -8.03
N ARG A 269 19.14 4.10 -8.77
CA ARG A 269 18.97 4.80 -10.05
C ARG A 269 18.99 6.32 -9.88
N SER A 270 19.67 6.98 -10.82
CA SER A 270 19.79 8.44 -10.85
C SER A 270 18.41 9.11 -10.99
N LYS A 271 18.27 10.36 -10.48
CA LYS A 271 17.05 11.17 -10.66
C LYS A 271 16.60 11.27 -12.12
N LYS A 272 17.56 11.24 -13.06
CA LYS A 272 17.31 11.27 -14.51
C LYS A 272 16.64 9.98 -14.98
N GLU A 273 17.15 8.82 -14.55
CA GLU A 273 16.60 7.51 -14.91
C GLU A 273 15.21 7.29 -14.34
N ARG A 274 14.95 7.68 -13.09
CA ARG A 274 13.61 7.60 -12.48
C ARG A 274 12.59 8.41 -13.26
N ARG A 275 12.92 9.67 -13.61
CA ARG A 275 12.06 10.52 -14.46
C ARG A 275 11.83 9.92 -15.85
N GLN A 276 12.83 9.26 -16.43
CA GLN A 276 12.68 8.57 -17.71
C GLN A 276 11.75 7.37 -17.60
N LEU A 277 11.85 6.57 -16.54
CA LEU A 277 10.97 5.44 -16.30
C LEU A 277 9.53 5.90 -16.04
N GLU A 278 9.33 6.88 -15.17
CA GLU A 278 8.01 7.50 -14.94
C GLU A 278 7.41 8.03 -16.25
N TRP A 279 8.21 8.70 -17.09
CA TRP A 279 7.75 9.19 -18.38
C TRP A 279 7.39 8.05 -19.34
N LYS A 280 8.21 6.99 -19.39
CA LYS A 280 7.93 5.79 -20.20
C LYS A 280 6.62 5.13 -19.76
N GLU A 281 6.40 4.98 -18.45
CA GLU A 281 5.19 4.35 -17.92
C GLU A 281 3.96 5.21 -18.16
N ARG A 282 4.04 6.52 -17.92
CA ARG A 282 2.97 7.48 -18.27
C ARG A 282 2.62 7.41 -19.75
N ARG A 283 3.63 7.31 -20.63
CA ARG A 283 3.41 7.20 -22.08
C ARG A 283 2.74 5.87 -22.44
N LYS A 284 3.07 4.77 -21.75
CA LYS A 284 2.44 3.46 -21.94
C LYS A 284 0.98 3.47 -21.46
N GLN A 285 0.71 4.01 -20.27
CA GLN A 285 -0.65 4.18 -19.73
C GLN A 285 -1.49 5.07 -20.65
N GLN A 286 -0.93 6.19 -21.13
CA GLN A 286 -1.63 7.07 -22.07
C GLN A 286 -1.97 6.37 -23.40
N LYS A 287 -1.06 5.55 -23.94
CA LYS A 287 -1.35 4.74 -25.14
C LYS A 287 -2.48 3.74 -24.90
N ARG A 288 -2.49 3.06 -23.74
CA ARG A 288 -3.57 2.14 -23.35
C ARG A 288 -4.91 2.87 -23.26
N LEU A 289 -4.94 4.03 -22.61
CA LEU A 289 -6.14 4.86 -22.50
C LEU A 289 -6.67 5.31 -23.87
N ILE A 290 -5.78 5.74 -24.78
CA ILE A 290 -6.18 6.12 -26.14
C ILE A 290 -6.79 4.93 -26.89
N ALA A 291 -6.18 3.74 -26.77
CA ALA A 291 -6.70 2.52 -27.39
C ALA A 291 -8.07 2.13 -26.83
N ALA A 292 -8.23 2.12 -25.51
CA ALA A 292 -9.49 1.83 -24.83
C ALA A 292 -10.59 2.83 -25.22
N LYS A 293 -10.28 4.13 -25.23
CA LYS A 293 -11.19 5.18 -25.72
C LYS A 293 -11.64 4.92 -27.15
N LYS A 294 -10.71 4.57 -28.04
CA LYS A 294 -11.05 4.26 -29.44
C LYS A 294 -12.05 3.11 -29.52
N LYS A 295 -11.86 2.04 -28.73
CA LYS A 295 -12.78 0.91 -28.67
C LYS A 295 -14.16 1.28 -28.13
N LEU A 296 -14.22 2.08 -27.08
CA LEU A 296 -15.51 2.57 -26.55
C LEU A 296 -16.22 3.54 -27.52
N ILE A 297 -15.47 4.34 -28.29
CA ILE A 297 -16.03 5.17 -29.38
C ILE A 297 -16.64 4.30 -30.48
N GLU A 298 -15.97 3.21 -30.87
CA GLU A 298 -16.48 2.22 -31.83
C GLU A 298 -17.78 1.57 -31.34
N LEU A 299 -17.98 1.47 -30.02
CA LEU A 299 -19.20 0.97 -29.37
C LEU A 299 -20.21 2.08 -28.99
N GLU A 300 -20.04 3.30 -29.53
CA GLU A 300 -20.90 4.48 -29.29
C GLU A 300 -20.94 4.99 -27.84
N GLN A 301 -19.97 4.63 -27.00
CA GLN A 301 -19.91 4.97 -25.56
C GLN A 301 -19.13 6.27 -25.27
N LYS A 302 -19.37 7.33 -26.05
CA LYS A 302 -18.61 8.59 -25.94
C LYS A 302 -18.87 9.37 -24.63
N HIS A 303 -20.06 9.22 -24.05
CA HIS A 303 -20.49 9.95 -22.84
C HIS A 303 -19.67 9.57 -21.60
N VAL A 304 -19.11 8.36 -21.56
CA VAL A 304 -18.24 7.89 -20.46
C VAL A 304 -17.04 8.80 -20.24
N PHE A 305 -16.62 9.56 -21.26
CA PHE A 305 -15.45 10.44 -21.17
C PHE A 305 -15.74 11.82 -20.61
N ASP A 306 -17.01 12.17 -20.35
CA ASP A 306 -17.37 13.52 -19.92
C ASP A 306 -16.72 13.90 -18.59
N GLY A 307 -16.58 12.95 -17.66
CA GLY A 307 -15.87 13.13 -16.39
C GLY A 307 -14.39 13.52 -16.54
N LEU A 308 -13.74 13.13 -17.64
CA LEU A 308 -12.32 13.46 -17.86
C LEU A 308 -12.06 14.95 -18.07
N ARG A 309 -13.10 15.75 -18.33
CA ARG A 309 -12.99 17.19 -18.58
C ARG A 309 -13.11 18.03 -17.32
N PHE A 310 -13.86 17.57 -16.31
CA PHE A 310 -14.33 18.43 -15.21
C PHE A 310 -13.80 18.01 -13.82
N GLY A 311 -13.08 16.90 -13.72
CA GLY A 311 -12.60 16.35 -12.43
C GLY A 311 -11.23 16.82 -11.99
N GLU A 312 -10.96 16.66 -10.70
CA GLU A 312 -9.63 16.78 -10.14
C GLU A 312 -8.68 15.73 -10.74
N LYS A 313 -7.37 15.87 -10.50
CA LYS A 313 -6.36 14.96 -11.07
C LYS A 313 -6.59 13.50 -10.63
N SER A 314 -6.89 13.27 -9.35
CA SER A 314 -7.19 11.94 -8.80
C SER A 314 -8.43 11.32 -9.45
N GLN A 315 -9.53 12.06 -9.51
CA GLN A 315 -10.79 11.63 -10.12
C GLN A 315 -10.63 11.30 -11.61
N ARG A 316 -9.88 12.13 -12.36
CA ARG A 316 -9.62 11.87 -13.78
C ARG A 316 -8.73 10.64 -13.99
N ASN A 317 -7.80 10.38 -13.09
CA ASN A 317 -6.99 9.17 -13.12
C ASN A 317 -7.87 7.95 -12.83
N LEU A 318 -8.71 7.99 -11.80
CA LEU A 318 -9.66 6.92 -11.48
C LEU A 318 -10.54 6.56 -12.68
N LEU A 319 -11.15 7.56 -13.33
CA LEU A 319 -11.96 7.32 -14.53
C LEU A 319 -11.12 6.77 -15.69
N ALA A 320 -9.89 7.24 -15.86
CA ALA A 320 -9.00 6.75 -16.91
C ALA A 320 -8.64 5.26 -16.69
N ASP A 321 -8.38 4.87 -15.46
CA ASP A 321 -8.08 3.48 -15.09
C ASP A 321 -9.34 2.62 -15.29
N HIS A 322 -10.52 3.08 -14.85
CA HIS A 322 -11.79 2.39 -15.09
C HIS A 322 -12.07 2.16 -16.59
N ILE A 323 -11.74 3.14 -17.45
CA ILE A 323 -11.89 3.04 -18.92
C ILE A 323 -10.93 2.01 -19.49
N VAL A 324 -9.68 1.99 -19.04
CA VAL A 324 -8.67 1.02 -19.49
C VAL A 324 -9.05 -0.40 -19.09
N ASP A 325 -9.65 -0.56 -17.91
CA ASP A 325 -10.09 -1.85 -17.37
C ASP A 325 -11.32 -2.43 -18.06
N VAL A 326 -12.05 -1.68 -18.89
CA VAL A 326 -13.21 -2.23 -19.60
C VAL A 326 -12.74 -3.24 -20.65
N ASN A 327 -13.15 -4.49 -20.48
CA ASN A 327 -13.00 -5.53 -21.49
C ASN A 327 -13.93 -5.27 -22.69
N SER A 328 -13.46 -4.45 -23.65
CA SER A 328 -14.27 -4.02 -24.80
C SER A 328 -14.74 -5.17 -25.69
N THR A 329 -13.95 -6.24 -25.79
CA THR A 329 -14.30 -7.42 -26.57
C THR A 329 -15.43 -8.21 -25.94
N LEU A 330 -15.42 -8.33 -24.61
CA LEU A 330 -16.47 -9.01 -23.88
C LEU A 330 -17.74 -8.16 -23.83
N LEU A 331 -17.61 -6.85 -23.63
CA LEU A 331 -18.72 -5.90 -23.71
C LEU A 331 -19.43 -5.95 -25.08
N GLN A 332 -18.69 -6.02 -26.18
CA GLN A 332 -19.29 -6.15 -27.52
C GLN A 332 -20.15 -7.42 -27.64
N LYS A 333 -19.68 -8.56 -27.13
CA LYS A 333 -20.46 -9.81 -27.11
C LYS A 333 -21.68 -9.69 -26.19
N ALA A 334 -21.53 -9.00 -25.07
CA ALA A 334 -22.60 -8.73 -24.12
C ALA A 334 -23.74 -7.96 -24.80
N LEU A 335 -23.42 -6.89 -25.51
CA LEU A 335 -24.42 -6.11 -26.26
C LEU A 335 -25.15 -6.95 -27.33
N GLN A 336 -24.43 -7.83 -28.03
CA GLN A 336 -25.03 -8.75 -29.01
C GLN A 336 -25.99 -9.78 -28.38
N SER A 337 -25.73 -10.19 -27.13
CA SER A 337 -26.61 -11.11 -26.39
C SER A 337 -27.97 -10.51 -26.02
N ILE A 338 -28.09 -9.17 -25.99
CA ILE A 338 -29.39 -8.51 -25.76
C ILE A 338 -30.31 -8.72 -26.98
N GLU A 339 -29.75 -8.60 -28.19
CA GLU A 339 -30.50 -8.72 -29.44
C GLU A 339 -30.83 -10.19 -29.76
N THR A 340 -29.93 -11.09 -29.38
CA THR A 340 -30.09 -12.53 -29.58
C THR A 340 -30.84 -13.09 -28.38
N SER A 341 -32.18 -12.94 -28.33
CA SER A 341 -32.99 -13.43 -27.21
C SER A 341 -32.67 -14.90 -26.94
N SER A 342 -31.93 -15.19 -25.88
CA SER A 342 -31.48 -16.55 -25.62
C SER A 342 -32.64 -17.38 -25.08
N LYS A 343 -32.70 -18.66 -25.47
CA LYS A 343 -33.63 -19.60 -24.85
C LYS A 343 -33.34 -19.62 -23.35
N ARG A 344 -34.39 -19.77 -22.53
CA ARG A 344 -34.26 -20.00 -21.09
C ARG A 344 -33.34 -21.20 -20.89
N TRP A 345 -32.13 -20.95 -20.41
CA TRP A 345 -31.12 -21.97 -20.14
C TRP A 345 -31.12 -22.26 -18.65
N ASN A 346 -31.18 -23.54 -18.29
CA ASN A 346 -31.26 -23.99 -16.91
C ASN A 346 -30.21 -25.07 -16.68
N VAL A 347 -29.29 -24.80 -15.74
CA VAL A 347 -28.19 -25.72 -15.43
C VAL A 347 -28.71 -27.09 -15.00
N THR A 348 -29.78 -27.13 -14.20
CA THR A 348 -30.34 -28.38 -13.70
C THR A 348 -30.85 -29.27 -14.84
N GLU A 349 -31.57 -28.68 -15.80
CA GLU A 349 -32.06 -29.41 -16.98
C GLU A 349 -30.90 -29.94 -17.85
N GLU A 350 -29.82 -29.17 -17.99
CA GLU A 350 -28.65 -29.60 -18.76
C GLU A 350 -27.90 -30.75 -18.07
N ILE A 351 -27.73 -30.67 -16.74
CA ILE A 351 -27.10 -31.75 -15.96
C ILE A 351 -27.96 -33.02 -15.97
N GLU A 352 -29.29 -32.91 -15.84
CA GLU A 352 -30.21 -34.04 -15.96
C GLU A 352 -30.16 -34.65 -17.37
N ALA A 353 -30.09 -33.82 -18.41
CA ALA A 353 -29.92 -34.28 -19.78
C ALA A 353 -28.59 -35.03 -19.97
N LEU A 354 -27.51 -34.60 -19.33
CA LEU A 354 -26.23 -35.31 -19.34
C LEU A 354 -26.32 -36.66 -18.63
N ARG A 355 -26.97 -36.70 -17.46
CA ARG A 355 -27.20 -37.92 -16.67
C ARG A 355 -27.95 -38.99 -17.46
N GLY A 356 -28.90 -38.58 -18.32
CA GLY A 356 -29.67 -39.50 -19.16
C GLY A 356 -28.97 -40.00 -20.42
N ARG A 357 -27.85 -39.40 -20.84
CA ARG A 357 -27.24 -39.66 -22.18
C ARG A 357 -26.07 -40.63 -22.17
N VAL A 358 -25.28 -40.75 -21.09
CA VAL A 358 -23.99 -41.46 -21.14
C VAL A 358 -23.70 -42.26 -19.86
N SER A 359 -23.93 -43.57 -19.91
CA SER A 359 -23.65 -44.49 -18.80
C SER A 359 -22.15 -44.63 -18.50
N GLU A 360 -21.27 -44.56 -19.51
CA GLU A 360 -19.83 -44.80 -19.35
C GLU A 360 -19.02 -43.61 -18.83
N CYS A 361 -19.59 -42.39 -18.88
CA CYS A 361 -18.97 -41.14 -18.43
C CYS A 361 -19.62 -40.61 -17.15
N THR A 362 -20.48 -41.41 -16.52
CA THR A 362 -21.10 -41.11 -15.23
C THR A 362 -20.53 -42.05 -14.18
N LEU A 363 -20.07 -41.50 -13.07
CA LEU A 363 -19.55 -42.26 -11.94
C LEU A 363 -20.30 -41.85 -10.67
N ASN A 364 -20.76 -42.82 -9.88
CA ASN A 364 -21.41 -42.57 -8.60
C ASN A 364 -20.49 -43.03 -7.47
N VAL A 365 -20.21 -42.14 -6.51
CA VAL A 365 -19.31 -42.40 -5.38
C VAL A 365 -19.92 -41.86 -4.08
N SER A 366 -19.57 -42.47 -2.95
CA SER A 366 -19.88 -41.91 -1.64
C SER A 366 -18.96 -40.72 -1.31
N LEU A 367 -19.42 -39.84 -0.42
CA LEU A 367 -18.63 -38.69 0.06
C LEU A 367 -17.27 -39.12 0.66
N GLU A 368 -17.21 -40.27 1.33
CA GLU A 368 -15.99 -40.79 1.96
C GLU A 368 -14.85 -41.07 0.96
N CYS A 369 -15.18 -41.31 -0.31
CA CYS A 369 -14.22 -41.60 -1.38
C CYS A 369 -13.48 -40.37 -1.90
N LEU A 370 -13.86 -39.16 -1.46
CA LEU A 370 -13.28 -37.89 -1.93
C LEU A 370 -12.03 -37.49 -1.15
N SER A 371 -11.79 -38.11 0.00
CA SER A 371 -10.61 -37.81 0.82
C SER A 371 -9.32 -38.22 0.12
N PHE A 372 -8.28 -37.39 0.27
CA PHE A 372 -6.94 -37.72 -0.23
C PHE A 372 -6.39 -39.01 0.40
N ASP A 373 -6.82 -39.40 1.59
CA ASP A 373 -6.35 -40.63 2.27
C ASP A 373 -7.33 -41.82 2.17
N ALA A 374 -8.32 -41.78 1.28
CA ALA A 374 -9.27 -42.89 1.11
C ALA A 374 -8.57 -44.21 0.72
N SER A 375 -8.90 -45.30 1.42
CA SER A 375 -8.33 -46.64 1.20
C SER A 375 -9.04 -47.41 0.08
N GLU A 376 -8.34 -48.38 -0.51
CA GLU A 376 -8.89 -49.27 -1.55
C GLU A 376 -10.15 -50.00 -1.09
N GLU A 377 -10.19 -50.42 0.19
CA GLU A 377 -11.34 -51.09 0.80
C GLU A 377 -12.61 -50.23 0.79
N LYS A 378 -12.47 -48.90 0.87
CA LYS A 378 -13.60 -47.95 0.89
C LYS A 378 -14.04 -47.53 -0.51
N VAL A 379 -13.09 -47.39 -1.43
CA VAL A 379 -13.32 -46.85 -2.76
C VAL A 379 -13.71 -47.94 -3.77
N GLY A 380 -13.30 -49.19 -3.52
CA GLY A 380 -13.58 -50.34 -4.39
C GLY A 380 -12.99 -50.17 -5.79
N ASP A 381 -13.74 -50.59 -6.81
CA ASP A 381 -13.31 -50.59 -8.21
C ASP A 381 -12.86 -49.20 -8.75
N ASN A 382 -13.32 -48.13 -8.10
CA ASN A 382 -13.01 -46.74 -8.47
C ASN A 382 -11.66 -46.26 -7.94
N PHE A 383 -10.95 -47.08 -7.15
CA PHE A 383 -9.68 -46.72 -6.54
C PHE A 383 -8.60 -46.41 -7.59
N SER A 384 -8.70 -47.06 -8.76
CA SER A 384 -7.84 -46.78 -9.91
C SER A 384 -7.88 -45.31 -10.35
N PHE A 385 -9.06 -44.68 -10.36
CA PHE A 385 -9.20 -43.26 -10.69
C PHE A 385 -8.59 -42.36 -9.62
N LEU A 386 -8.78 -42.71 -8.34
CA LEU A 386 -8.17 -41.95 -7.24
C LEU A 386 -6.64 -42.00 -7.30
N GLN A 387 -6.06 -43.19 -7.53
CA GLN A 387 -4.60 -43.37 -7.68
C GLN A 387 -4.05 -42.59 -8.86
N GLN A 388 -4.73 -42.63 -10.00
CA GLN A 388 -4.34 -41.84 -11.17
C GLN A 388 -4.40 -40.33 -10.87
N GLY A 389 -5.43 -39.88 -10.15
CA GLY A 389 -5.54 -38.50 -9.68
C GLY A 389 -4.36 -38.07 -8.82
N LYS A 390 -4.04 -38.86 -7.78
CA LYS A 390 -2.89 -38.61 -6.90
C LYS A 390 -1.58 -38.54 -7.65
N SER A 391 -1.32 -39.48 -8.56
CA SER A 391 -0.12 -39.47 -9.41
C SER A 391 0.00 -38.15 -10.18
N LEU A 392 -1.11 -37.65 -10.75
CA LEU A 392 -1.11 -36.39 -11.48
C LEU A 392 -0.81 -35.18 -10.57
N PHE A 393 -1.25 -35.19 -9.32
CA PHE A 393 -0.89 -34.15 -8.34
C PHE A 393 0.60 -34.21 -8.00
N SER A 394 1.12 -35.39 -7.63
CA SER A 394 2.55 -35.57 -7.28
C SER A 394 3.50 -35.31 -8.45
N GLU A 395 3.06 -35.54 -9.70
CA GLU A 395 3.81 -35.20 -10.92
C GLU A 395 3.75 -33.72 -11.30
N GLY A 396 3.02 -32.89 -10.55
CA GLY A 396 2.82 -31.48 -10.86
C GLY A 396 2.08 -31.28 -12.18
N LYS A 397 1.05 -32.08 -12.48
CA LYS A 397 0.23 -32.00 -13.70
C LYS A 397 -1.12 -31.31 -13.49
N VAL A 398 -1.43 -30.92 -12.25
CA VAL A 398 -2.71 -30.32 -11.87
C VAL A 398 -2.47 -28.93 -11.29
N SER A 399 -3.34 -27.99 -11.62
CA SER A 399 -3.44 -26.68 -10.98
C SER A 399 -4.83 -26.49 -10.39
N ILE A 400 -4.92 -25.67 -9.34
CA ILE A 400 -6.17 -25.37 -8.64
C ILE A 400 -6.55 -23.91 -8.88
N CYS A 401 -7.84 -23.68 -9.14
CA CYS A 401 -8.44 -22.35 -9.19
C CYS A 401 -9.56 -22.25 -8.16
N LEU A 402 -9.36 -21.44 -7.13
CA LEU A 402 -10.34 -21.14 -6.09
C LEU A 402 -11.09 -19.87 -6.45
N VAL A 403 -12.42 -19.92 -6.43
CA VAL A 403 -13.29 -18.79 -6.78
C VAL A 403 -14.07 -18.37 -5.54
N LEU A 404 -13.74 -17.21 -4.99
CA LEU A 404 -14.39 -16.67 -3.80
C LEU A 404 -15.66 -15.92 -4.20
N ASN A 405 -16.83 -16.45 -3.82
CA ASN A 405 -18.12 -15.81 -4.09
C ASN A 405 -18.52 -14.87 -2.95
N ASP A 406 -18.48 -13.55 -3.17
CA ASP A 406 -18.96 -12.55 -2.21
C ASP A 406 -20.32 -12.00 -2.65
N ARG A 407 -21.36 -12.84 -2.63
CA ARG A 407 -22.71 -12.46 -3.13
C ARG A 407 -23.61 -11.78 -2.10
N GLU A 408 -23.14 -11.55 -0.88
CA GLU A 408 -23.92 -10.88 0.15
C GLU A 408 -23.07 -9.78 0.80
N THR A 409 -23.42 -8.54 0.46
CA THR A 409 -22.94 -7.26 0.99
C THR A 409 -23.25 -7.09 2.48
N GLU A 410 -22.78 -8.02 3.32
CA GLU A 410 -22.73 -7.82 4.77
C GLU A 410 -21.36 -8.33 5.29
N GLU A 411 -20.58 -7.34 5.75
CA GLU A 411 -19.47 -7.41 6.72
C GLU A 411 -18.29 -8.34 6.37
N LEU A 412 -17.31 -7.76 5.66
CA LEU A 412 -15.97 -8.32 5.43
C LEU A 412 -15.16 -8.46 6.73
N GLU A 413 -15.55 -7.76 7.80
CA GLU A 413 -14.86 -7.72 9.09
C GLU A 413 -15.46 -8.64 10.16
N SER A 414 -16.38 -9.54 9.80
CA SER A 414 -16.79 -10.60 10.74
C SER A 414 -15.75 -11.72 10.79
N GLU A 415 -15.58 -12.35 11.96
CA GLU A 415 -14.68 -13.51 12.18
C GLU A 415 -14.92 -14.69 11.19
N ASN A 416 -16.02 -14.65 10.40
CA ASN A 416 -16.45 -15.66 9.44
C ASN A 416 -16.41 -15.18 7.96
N GLY A 417 -15.54 -14.23 7.61
CA GLY A 417 -15.34 -13.77 6.23
C GLY A 417 -14.80 -14.85 5.27
N PRO A 418 -14.87 -14.63 3.94
CA PRO A 418 -14.42 -15.60 2.94
C PRO A 418 -12.91 -15.85 2.99
N VAL A 419 -12.15 -14.87 3.49
CA VAL A 419 -10.70 -14.95 3.74
C VAL A 419 -10.40 -15.88 4.91
N SER A 420 -11.13 -15.75 6.03
CA SER A 420 -11.05 -16.65 7.20
C SER A 420 -11.42 -18.10 6.85
N TYR A 421 -12.47 -18.26 6.04
CA TYR A 421 -12.85 -19.58 5.54
C TYR A 421 -11.77 -20.18 4.64
N LEU A 422 -11.18 -19.39 3.72
CA LEU A 422 -10.10 -19.85 2.87
C LEU A 422 -8.91 -20.32 3.70
N GLN A 423 -8.53 -19.58 4.75
CA GLN A 423 -7.49 -20.00 5.68
C GLN A 423 -7.83 -21.35 6.31
N THR A 424 -9.05 -21.51 6.85
CA THR A 424 -9.51 -22.79 7.44
C THR A 424 -9.44 -23.96 6.44
N LEU A 425 -9.79 -23.71 5.17
CA LEU A 425 -9.70 -24.72 4.11
C LEU A 425 -8.25 -25.09 3.78
N LEU A 426 -7.34 -24.10 3.75
CA LEU A 426 -5.91 -24.33 3.48
C LEU A 426 -5.20 -25.00 4.66
N ASP A 427 -5.68 -24.83 5.88
CA ASP A 427 -5.12 -25.49 7.08
C ASP A 427 -5.64 -26.94 7.25
N ASP A 428 -6.73 -27.31 6.57
CA ASP A 428 -7.32 -28.67 6.63
C ASP A 428 -6.61 -29.64 5.66
N GLU A 429 -5.51 -30.25 6.11
CA GLU A 429 -4.75 -31.24 5.34
C GLU A 429 -5.51 -32.53 4.99
N GLN A 430 -6.69 -32.77 5.57
CA GLN A 430 -7.52 -33.93 5.20
C GLN A 430 -8.38 -33.63 3.97
N ARG A 431 -8.78 -32.37 3.82
CA ARG A 431 -9.67 -31.90 2.74
C ARG A 431 -8.93 -31.23 1.61
N PHE A 432 -7.75 -30.72 1.90
CA PHE A 432 -6.87 -30.05 0.96
C PHE A 432 -5.59 -30.86 0.72
N ILE A 433 -4.74 -30.40 -0.19
CA ILE A 433 -3.44 -31.03 -0.45
C ILE A 433 -2.53 -30.84 0.78
N LYS A 434 -1.75 -31.85 1.13
CA LYS A 434 -0.75 -31.78 2.22
C LYS A 434 0.32 -30.74 1.91
N GLU A 435 0.83 -30.06 2.94
CA GLU A 435 1.72 -28.91 2.76
C GLU A 435 2.98 -29.22 1.93
N ASP A 436 3.54 -30.43 2.09
CA ASP A 436 4.72 -30.91 1.38
C ASP A 436 4.51 -31.13 -0.12
N GLU A 437 3.27 -31.33 -0.57
CA GLU A 437 2.93 -31.53 -1.98
C GLU A 437 2.53 -30.21 -2.69
N ARG A 438 2.28 -29.12 -1.95
CA ARG A 438 1.77 -27.84 -2.49
C ARG A 438 2.76 -27.11 -3.38
N ALA A 439 4.07 -27.29 -3.18
CA ALA A 439 5.11 -26.69 -4.02
C ALA A 439 4.96 -27.04 -5.53
N PHE A 440 4.40 -28.23 -5.82
CA PHE A 440 4.21 -28.72 -7.19
C PHE A 440 2.90 -28.24 -7.84
N VAL A 441 1.99 -27.61 -7.09
CA VAL A 441 0.64 -27.31 -7.53
C VAL A 441 0.44 -25.81 -7.66
N PRO A 442 0.35 -25.26 -8.89
CA PRO A 442 0.09 -23.85 -9.06
C PRO A 442 -1.32 -23.48 -8.60
N LEU A 443 -1.44 -22.38 -7.86
CA LEU A 443 -2.68 -21.92 -7.25
C LEU A 443 -3.17 -20.61 -7.88
N ILE A 444 -4.43 -20.58 -8.28
CA ILE A 444 -5.11 -19.40 -8.81
C ILE A 444 -6.24 -19.05 -7.87
N ILE A 445 -6.34 -17.80 -7.45
CA ILE A 445 -7.39 -17.31 -6.58
C ILE A 445 -8.11 -16.18 -7.33
N VAL A 446 -9.40 -16.38 -7.58
CA VAL A 446 -10.27 -15.37 -8.20
C VAL A 446 -11.15 -14.79 -7.11
N SER A 447 -11.05 -13.47 -6.90
CA SER A 447 -11.79 -12.77 -5.85
C SER A 447 -12.27 -11.39 -6.30
N PRO A 448 -13.23 -10.80 -5.58
CA PRO A 448 -13.52 -9.37 -5.68
C PRO A 448 -12.28 -8.51 -5.43
N GLU A 449 -12.25 -7.32 -6.03
CA GLU A 449 -11.11 -6.39 -5.94
C GLU A 449 -10.75 -6.01 -4.51
N HIS A 450 -11.75 -5.75 -3.67
CA HIS A 450 -11.55 -5.35 -2.28
C HIS A 450 -10.92 -6.44 -1.40
N ALA A 451 -10.95 -7.71 -1.82
CA ALA A 451 -10.40 -8.83 -1.06
C ALA A 451 -8.95 -9.17 -1.43
N ILE A 452 -8.43 -8.65 -2.56
CA ILE A 452 -7.12 -9.07 -3.10
C ILE A 452 -5.98 -8.71 -2.14
N GLU A 453 -5.98 -7.49 -1.60
CA GLU A 453 -4.91 -7.02 -0.70
C GLU A 453 -4.86 -7.88 0.57
N ALA A 454 -6.01 -8.10 1.22
CA ALA A 454 -6.10 -8.95 2.40
C ALA A 454 -5.67 -10.42 2.14
N LEU A 455 -5.97 -10.95 0.95
CA LEU A 455 -5.52 -12.29 0.55
C LEU A 455 -4.01 -12.36 0.34
N GLN A 456 -3.41 -11.33 -0.26
CA GLN A 456 -1.96 -11.26 -0.43
C GLN A 456 -1.23 -11.18 0.91
N GLU A 457 -1.74 -10.37 1.84
CA GLU A 457 -1.23 -10.28 3.20
C GLU A 457 -1.34 -11.62 3.93
N LEU A 458 -2.52 -12.25 3.90
CA LEU A 458 -2.75 -13.57 4.51
C LEU A 458 -1.74 -14.62 3.99
N PHE A 459 -1.52 -14.69 2.68
CA PHE A 459 -0.56 -15.62 2.12
C PHE A 459 0.88 -15.27 2.52
N GLN A 460 1.24 -14.00 2.58
CA GLN A 460 2.58 -13.58 2.98
C GLN A 460 2.86 -13.88 4.46
N GLU A 461 1.87 -13.72 5.34
CA GLU A 461 1.99 -13.99 6.79
C GLU A 461 2.13 -15.49 7.11
N ASN A 462 1.60 -16.36 6.26
CA ASN A 462 1.58 -17.82 6.46
C ASN A 462 2.55 -18.57 5.53
N ASP A 463 3.66 -17.94 5.12
CA ASP A 463 4.67 -18.53 4.20
C ASP A 463 4.04 -19.19 2.96
N HIS A 464 3.06 -18.49 2.39
CA HIS A 464 2.26 -18.91 1.24
C HIS A 464 1.59 -20.28 1.41
N PHE A 465 1.36 -20.75 2.64
CA PHE A 465 0.75 -22.05 2.97
C PHE A 465 1.45 -23.23 2.27
N GLY A 466 2.77 -23.16 2.07
CA GLY A 466 3.56 -24.20 1.39
C GLY A 466 3.54 -24.14 -0.15
N PHE A 467 2.82 -23.20 -0.75
CA PHE A 467 2.86 -22.97 -2.20
C PHE A 467 4.09 -22.15 -2.61
N GLU A 468 4.64 -22.43 -3.80
CA GLU A 468 5.68 -21.58 -4.37
C GLU A 468 5.10 -20.21 -4.75
N SER A 469 5.65 -19.13 -4.18
CA SER A 469 5.16 -17.75 -4.37
C SER A 469 5.08 -17.31 -5.84
N GLU A 470 5.97 -17.81 -6.71
CA GLU A 470 5.95 -17.54 -8.16
C GLU A 470 4.81 -18.24 -8.92
N LYS A 471 4.20 -19.27 -8.31
CA LYS A 471 3.12 -20.09 -8.88
C LYS A 471 1.75 -19.76 -8.28
N ILE A 472 1.61 -18.61 -7.63
CA ILE A 472 0.34 -18.12 -7.05
C ILE A 472 -0.14 -16.90 -7.83
N TRP A 473 -1.39 -16.95 -8.32
CA TRP A 473 -2.01 -15.81 -8.99
C TRP A 473 -3.26 -15.35 -8.26
N PHE A 474 -3.25 -14.10 -7.81
CA PHE A 474 -4.43 -13.40 -7.32
C PHE A 474 -5.05 -12.61 -8.48
N LEU A 475 -6.25 -12.98 -8.89
CA LEU A 475 -6.94 -12.42 -10.04
C LEU A 475 -8.25 -11.77 -9.61
N LYS A 476 -8.46 -10.54 -10.06
CA LYS A 476 -9.73 -9.83 -9.89
C LYS A 476 -10.83 -10.50 -10.71
N GLU A 477 -12.00 -10.66 -10.11
CA GLU A 477 -13.20 -11.16 -10.80
C GLU A 477 -13.55 -10.32 -12.04
N GLU A 478 -14.06 -10.98 -13.09
CA GLU A 478 -14.42 -10.30 -14.33
C GLU A 478 -15.68 -9.47 -14.10
N THR A 479 -15.61 -8.19 -14.43
CA THR A 479 -16.73 -7.27 -14.30
C THR A 479 -17.02 -6.60 -15.63
N LEU A 480 -18.30 -6.37 -15.91
CA LEU A 480 -18.74 -5.66 -17.11
C LEU A 480 -19.50 -4.39 -16.75
N PRO A 481 -19.39 -3.34 -17.58
CA PRO A 481 -20.24 -2.17 -17.44
C PRO A 481 -21.72 -2.53 -17.53
N VAL A 482 -22.52 -1.97 -16.61
CA VAL A 482 -23.99 -2.01 -16.67
C VAL A 482 -24.44 -1.05 -17.76
N VAL A 483 -25.42 -1.45 -18.57
CA VAL A 483 -25.91 -0.62 -19.68
C VAL A 483 -27.40 -0.31 -19.52
N CYS A 484 -27.84 0.82 -20.07
CA CYS A 484 -29.24 1.23 -19.99
C CYS A 484 -30.16 0.31 -20.80
N ASN A 485 -31.35 0.08 -20.24
CA ASN A 485 -32.51 -0.50 -20.90
C ASN A 485 -33.57 0.61 -21.05
N SER A 486 -33.42 1.45 -22.08
CA SER A 486 -34.38 2.53 -22.34
C SER A 486 -35.40 2.11 -23.41
N PRO A 487 -36.71 2.20 -23.12
CA PRO A 487 -37.75 1.98 -24.13
C PRO A 487 -37.83 3.13 -25.15
N GLU A 488 -37.30 4.32 -24.83
CA GLU A 488 -37.38 5.53 -25.67
C GLU A 488 -36.32 5.57 -26.77
N GLU A 489 -35.12 5.06 -26.50
CA GLU A 489 -34.02 4.91 -27.48
C GLU A 489 -33.70 3.41 -27.69
N PRO A 490 -34.58 2.64 -28.37
CA PRO A 490 -34.35 1.22 -28.57
C PRO A 490 -33.04 0.99 -29.35
N LYS A 491 -32.25 0.00 -28.89
CA LYS A 491 -30.92 -0.40 -29.42
C LYS A 491 -29.74 0.49 -29.07
N LYS A 492 -29.93 1.50 -28.22
CA LYS A 492 -28.82 2.35 -27.76
C LYS A 492 -28.45 2.01 -26.32
N TYR A 493 -27.58 1.02 -26.15
CA TYR A 493 -27.15 0.51 -24.85
C TYR A 493 -26.00 1.34 -24.29
N LYS A 494 -26.29 2.48 -23.68
CA LYS A 494 -25.29 3.35 -23.05
C LYS A 494 -24.83 2.77 -21.71
N ILE A 495 -23.53 2.76 -21.47
CA ILE A 495 -22.93 2.46 -20.16
C ILE A 495 -23.48 3.40 -19.11
N LEU A 496 -23.93 2.87 -17.98
CA LEU A 496 -24.34 3.64 -16.82
C LEU A 496 -23.12 4.03 -15.98
N MET A 497 -23.14 5.24 -15.42
CA MET A 497 -22.09 5.74 -14.54
C MET A 497 -22.58 5.66 -13.09
N LYS A 498 -21.73 5.21 -12.17
CA LYS A 498 -22.01 5.25 -10.72
C LYS A 498 -21.79 6.65 -10.17
N SER A 499 -20.79 7.35 -10.70
CA SER A 499 -20.48 8.76 -10.42
C SER A 499 -19.89 9.39 -11.69
N PRO A 500 -19.67 10.71 -11.74
CA PRO A 500 -19.01 11.34 -12.89
C PRO A 500 -17.64 10.75 -13.24
N TRP A 501 -17.01 10.03 -12.30
CA TRP A 501 -15.65 9.51 -12.40
C TRP A 501 -15.59 7.97 -12.34
N GLU A 502 -16.73 7.30 -12.13
CA GLU A 502 -16.78 5.84 -11.95
C GLU A 502 -17.85 5.23 -12.85
N ILE A 503 -17.45 4.26 -13.66
CA ILE A 503 -18.36 3.41 -14.44
C ILE A 503 -19.09 2.45 -13.49
N LEU A 504 -20.41 2.32 -13.64
CA LEU A 504 -21.17 1.30 -12.92
C LEU A 504 -20.86 -0.07 -13.54
N LYS A 505 -20.32 -0.98 -12.74
CA LYS A 505 -19.93 -2.34 -13.17
C LYS A 505 -20.65 -3.38 -12.33
N SER A 506 -20.89 -4.54 -12.90
CA SER A 506 -21.38 -5.73 -12.20
C SER A 506 -20.53 -6.96 -12.54
N PRO A 507 -20.40 -7.92 -11.60
CA PRO A 507 -19.65 -9.14 -11.86
C PRO A 507 -20.35 -10.01 -12.90
N VAL A 508 -19.55 -10.59 -13.80
CA VAL A 508 -20.04 -11.49 -14.85
C VAL A 508 -20.54 -12.81 -14.27
N GLY A 509 -20.10 -13.20 -13.07
CA GLY A 509 -20.43 -14.49 -12.47
C GLY A 509 -19.41 -15.58 -12.78
N SER A 510 -19.76 -16.84 -12.50
CA SER A 510 -18.82 -17.98 -12.51
C SER A 510 -18.18 -18.23 -13.87
N GLY A 511 -18.88 -17.95 -14.97
CA GLY A 511 -18.31 -18.06 -16.32
C GLY A 511 -17.14 -17.10 -16.55
N GLY A 512 -17.08 -15.97 -15.83
CA GLY A 512 -16.01 -14.98 -15.92
C GLY A 512 -14.62 -15.56 -15.65
N VAL A 513 -14.51 -16.62 -14.84
CA VAL A 513 -13.24 -17.32 -14.55
C VAL A 513 -12.53 -17.75 -15.84
N LEU A 514 -13.27 -18.29 -16.80
CA LEU A 514 -12.71 -18.75 -18.08
C LEU A 514 -12.20 -17.57 -18.94
N SER A 515 -12.87 -16.41 -18.86
CA SER A 515 -12.42 -15.17 -19.52
C SER A 515 -11.11 -14.67 -18.92
N ILE A 516 -11.03 -14.62 -17.58
CA ILE A 516 -9.87 -14.13 -16.83
C ILE A 516 -8.62 -14.96 -17.11
N LEU A 517 -8.75 -16.29 -17.06
CA LEU A 517 -7.64 -17.23 -17.31
C LEU A 517 -7.05 -17.08 -18.72
N ALA A 518 -7.88 -16.72 -19.70
CA ALA A 518 -7.43 -16.47 -21.06
C ALA A 518 -6.82 -15.06 -21.22
N SER A 519 -7.46 -14.03 -20.66
CA SER A 519 -7.02 -12.62 -20.82
C SER A 519 -5.69 -12.34 -20.13
N HIS A 520 -5.42 -13.02 -19.02
CA HIS A 520 -4.15 -12.92 -18.26
C HIS A 520 -3.06 -13.88 -18.75
N GLY A 521 -3.33 -14.70 -19.78
CA GLY A 521 -2.36 -15.67 -20.29
C GLY A 521 -2.03 -16.80 -19.31
N ILE A 522 -2.89 -17.03 -18.31
CA ILE A 522 -2.69 -18.07 -17.29
C ILE A 522 -2.71 -19.45 -17.94
N THR A 523 -3.62 -19.67 -18.89
CA THR A 523 -3.68 -20.94 -19.64
C THR A 523 -2.36 -21.29 -20.33
N ASP A 524 -1.65 -20.28 -20.87
CA ASP A 524 -0.36 -20.48 -21.51
C ASP A 524 0.76 -20.66 -20.48
N SER A 525 0.70 -19.92 -19.38
CA SER A 525 1.64 -20.03 -18.24
C SER A 525 1.58 -21.43 -17.61
N LEU A 526 0.38 -21.93 -17.30
CA LEU A 526 0.18 -23.30 -16.81
C LEU A 526 0.72 -24.34 -17.79
N SER A 527 0.56 -24.10 -19.09
CA SER A 527 1.10 -25.02 -20.09
C SER A 527 2.62 -25.01 -20.16
N SER A 528 3.26 -23.86 -19.96
CA SER A 528 4.73 -23.80 -19.86
C SER A 528 5.26 -24.48 -18.60
N LEU A 529 4.45 -24.51 -17.53
CA LEU A 529 4.73 -25.27 -16.31
C LEU A 529 4.45 -26.77 -16.46
N GLY A 530 3.94 -27.22 -17.61
CA GLY A 530 3.66 -28.64 -17.86
C GLY A 530 2.38 -29.16 -17.21
N ILE A 531 1.47 -28.26 -16.81
CA ILE A 531 0.14 -28.60 -16.27
C ILE A 531 -0.75 -29.14 -17.39
N ASN A 532 -1.52 -30.18 -17.08
CA ASN A 532 -2.46 -30.82 -17.99
C ASN A 532 -3.92 -30.57 -17.62
N TYR A 533 -4.22 -30.38 -16.33
CA TYR A 533 -5.57 -30.24 -15.81
C TYR A 533 -5.69 -29.05 -14.87
N LEU A 534 -6.84 -28.38 -14.91
CA LEU A 534 -7.21 -27.30 -14.01
C LEU A 534 -8.47 -27.72 -13.25
N GLN A 535 -8.39 -27.79 -11.92
CA GLN A 535 -9.55 -28.00 -11.06
C GLN A 535 -10.04 -26.64 -10.55
N VAL A 536 -11.30 -26.31 -10.86
CA VAL A 536 -11.93 -25.04 -10.48
C VAL A 536 -12.97 -25.32 -9.41
N HIS A 537 -12.87 -24.63 -8.29
CA HIS A 537 -13.69 -24.84 -7.10
C HIS A 537 -14.25 -23.51 -6.59
N SER A 538 -15.55 -23.46 -6.32
CA SER A 538 -16.20 -22.28 -5.72
C SER A 538 -16.27 -22.37 -4.20
N ILE A 539 -15.95 -21.28 -3.53
CA ILE A 539 -15.97 -21.14 -2.08
C ILE A 539 -17.10 -20.18 -1.67
N GLU A 540 -17.98 -20.61 -0.75
CA GLU A 540 -19.10 -19.80 -0.23
C GLU A 540 -19.07 -19.71 1.31
N LYS A 541 -19.48 -18.55 1.86
CA LYS A 541 -19.47 -18.24 3.31
C LYS A 541 -20.37 -19.13 4.18
N LYS A 542 -21.42 -19.75 3.63
CA LYS A 542 -22.51 -20.40 4.39
C LYS A 542 -22.53 -21.94 4.30
N SER A 543 -21.61 -22.54 3.56
CA SER A 543 -21.53 -24.00 3.45
C SER A 543 -20.95 -24.59 4.73
N GLN A 544 -21.53 -25.69 5.23
CA GLN A 544 -20.94 -26.41 6.36
C GLN A 544 -19.47 -26.76 6.02
N PRO A 545 -18.50 -26.56 6.94
CA PRO A 545 -17.07 -26.76 6.68
C PRO A 545 -16.69 -28.17 6.18
N GLN A 546 -17.62 -29.12 6.19
CA GLN A 546 -17.40 -30.54 5.95
C GLN A 546 -17.50 -31.01 4.48
N GLN A 547 -17.81 -30.13 3.51
CA GLN A 547 -18.18 -30.56 2.15
C GLN A 547 -17.16 -30.27 1.03
N HIS A 548 -16.12 -29.47 1.29
CA HIS A 548 -15.21 -29.03 0.24
C HIS A 548 -13.92 -29.85 0.28
N TYR A 549 -13.69 -30.67 -0.75
CA TYR A 549 -12.47 -31.44 -0.94
C TYR A 549 -11.84 -31.01 -2.26
N ILE A 550 -10.52 -30.81 -2.29
CA ILE A 550 -9.82 -30.91 -3.58
C ILE A 550 -9.86 -32.37 -3.95
N ASN A 551 -10.68 -32.73 -4.94
CA ASN A 551 -10.95 -34.11 -5.27
C ASN A 551 -9.98 -34.66 -6.35
N PRO A 552 -9.01 -35.54 -6.02
CA PRO A 552 -8.11 -36.12 -7.00
C PRO A 552 -8.82 -37.10 -7.92
N MET A 553 -9.86 -37.78 -7.42
CA MET A 553 -10.65 -38.71 -8.20
C MET A 553 -11.35 -38.02 -9.37
N LEU A 554 -11.79 -36.76 -9.21
CA LEU A 554 -12.39 -35.99 -10.30
C LEU A 554 -11.41 -35.86 -11.47
N VAL A 555 -10.17 -35.43 -11.19
CA VAL A 555 -9.12 -35.27 -12.21
C VAL A 555 -8.67 -36.61 -12.78
N GLY A 556 -8.52 -37.63 -11.93
CA GLY A 556 -8.18 -38.98 -12.35
C GLY A 556 -9.23 -39.58 -13.28
N PHE A 557 -10.51 -39.40 -12.99
CA PHE A 557 -11.62 -39.81 -13.84
C PHE A 557 -11.63 -39.05 -15.17
N THR A 558 -11.40 -37.73 -15.16
CA THR A 558 -11.22 -36.93 -16.38
C THR A 558 -10.09 -37.49 -17.25
N SER A 559 -8.97 -37.83 -16.63
CA SER A 559 -7.79 -38.34 -17.32
C SER A 559 -8.03 -39.72 -17.92
N ALA A 560 -8.56 -40.66 -17.14
CA ALA A 560 -8.84 -42.03 -17.57
C ALA A 560 -9.81 -42.09 -18.75
N LYS A 561 -10.83 -41.23 -18.76
CA LYS A 561 -11.81 -41.14 -19.86
C LYS A 561 -11.34 -40.23 -21.01
N GLY A 562 -10.20 -39.57 -20.87
CA GLY A 562 -9.71 -38.58 -21.83
C GLY A 562 -10.73 -37.47 -22.09
N ALA A 563 -11.46 -37.08 -21.04
CA ALA A 563 -12.52 -36.08 -21.08
C ALA A 563 -11.96 -34.66 -21.17
N GLU A 564 -12.74 -33.74 -21.72
CA GLU A 564 -12.42 -32.31 -21.79
C GLU A 564 -12.82 -31.59 -20.50
N ILE A 565 -13.96 -32.02 -19.92
CA ILE A 565 -14.54 -31.48 -18.69
C ILE A 565 -15.02 -32.65 -17.83
N ALA A 566 -14.80 -32.57 -16.52
CA ALA A 566 -15.56 -33.34 -15.54
C ALA A 566 -16.25 -32.41 -14.54
N ILE A 567 -17.43 -32.82 -14.09
CA ILE A 567 -18.27 -32.08 -13.15
C ILE A 567 -18.54 -32.97 -11.96
N GLN A 568 -18.35 -32.43 -10.76
CA GLN A 568 -18.82 -33.05 -9.54
C GLN A 568 -20.20 -32.51 -9.15
N VAL A 569 -21.13 -33.42 -8.83
CA VAL A 569 -22.50 -33.08 -8.43
C VAL A 569 -22.84 -33.76 -7.11
N THR A 570 -23.24 -32.98 -6.11
CA THR A 570 -23.62 -33.44 -4.76
C THR A 570 -25.14 -33.32 -4.54
N GLY A 571 -25.83 -34.46 -4.44
CA GLY A 571 -27.27 -34.53 -4.13
C GLY A 571 -28.19 -33.78 -5.12
N GLU A 572 -29.38 -33.36 -4.65
CA GLU A 572 -30.39 -32.59 -5.40
C GLU A 572 -30.23 -31.05 -5.26
N SER A 573 -29.12 -30.59 -4.67
CA SER A 573 -28.96 -29.19 -4.29
C SER A 573 -28.88 -28.27 -5.52
N LYS A 574 -29.49 -27.07 -5.40
CA LYS A 574 -29.45 -26.01 -6.43
C LYS A 574 -28.00 -25.77 -6.84
N VAL A 575 -27.74 -25.80 -8.15
CA VAL A 575 -26.41 -25.72 -8.82
C VAL A 575 -25.71 -24.37 -8.60
N LYS A 576 -25.48 -24.00 -7.34
CA LYS A 576 -24.80 -22.77 -6.94
C LYS A 576 -23.31 -22.98 -6.78
N ASN A 577 -22.93 -24.12 -6.19
CA ASN A 577 -21.54 -24.51 -6.04
C ASN A 577 -21.10 -25.30 -7.27
N PHE A 578 -19.86 -25.05 -7.69
CA PHE A 578 -19.26 -25.78 -8.80
C PHE A 578 -17.90 -26.31 -8.41
N GLU A 579 -17.72 -27.59 -8.72
CA GLU A 579 -16.42 -28.24 -8.69
C GLU A 579 -16.25 -28.96 -10.03
N MET A 580 -15.33 -28.44 -10.83
CA MET A 580 -15.15 -28.86 -12.23
C MET A 580 -13.67 -29.05 -12.51
N ALA A 581 -13.33 -30.10 -13.27
CA ALA A 581 -11.99 -30.30 -13.79
C ALA A 581 -11.99 -30.07 -15.31
N PHE A 582 -11.04 -29.26 -15.79
CA PHE A 582 -10.88 -28.94 -17.20
C PHE A 582 -9.54 -29.48 -17.70
N SER A 583 -9.53 -30.08 -18.88
CA SER A 583 -8.26 -30.30 -19.59
C SER A 583 -7.70 -28.97 -20.09
N LEU A 584 -6.40 -28.76 -19.94
CA LEU A 584 -5.77 -27.52 -20.40
C LEU A 584 -5.80 -27.39 -21.94
N LYS A 585 -5.82 -28.53 -22.65
CA LYS A 585 -6.04 -28.60 -24.11
C LYS A 585 -7.39 -27.99 -24.50
N PHE A 586 -8.44 -28.28 -23.73
CA PHE A 586 -9.76 -27.70 -23.94
C PHE A 586 -9.75 -26.18 -23.70
N LEU A 587 -9.19 -25.74 -22.56
CA LEU A 587 -9.13 -24.31 -22.23
C LEU A 587 -8.37 -23.49 -23.29
N LYS A 588 -7.27 -24.02 -23.84
CA LYS A 588 -6.54 -23.41 -24.95
C LYS A 588 -7.36 -23.28 -26.23
N ARG A 589 -8.21 -24.28 -26.52
CA ARG A 589 -9.13 -24.24 -27.67
C ARG A 589 -10.25 -23.22 -27.45
N LEU A 590 -10.79 -23.17 -26.23
CA LEU A 590 -11.86 -22.26 -25.84
C LEU A 590 -11.44 -20.79 -25.91
N LYS A 591 -10.18 -20.47 -25.57
CA LYS A 591 -9.62 -19.11 -25.57
C LYS A 591 -10.49 -18.10 -24.79
N GLY A 592 -11.03 -18.53 -23.65
CA GLY A 592 -11.90 -17.71 -22.79
C GLY A 592 -13.19 -17.26 -23.45
N LYS A 593 -13.67 -17.97 -24.48
CA LYS A 593 -15.00 -17.74 -25.05
C LYS A 593 -16.05 -18.14 -24.01
N ILE A 594 -16.88 -17.18 -23.63
CA ILE A 594 -18.00 -17.37 -22.72
C ILE A 594 -19.29 -16.85 -23.35
N GLU A 595 -20.41 -17.46 -22.99
CA GLU A 595 -21.75 -17.04 -23.39
C GLU A 595 -22.37 -16.17 -22.29
N LEU A 596 -22.85 -15.00 -22.69
CA LEU A 596 -23.44 -14.00 -21.80
C LEU A 596 -24.95 -13.97 -21.95
N GLU A 597 -25.62 -13.72 -20.83
CA GLU A 597 -27.06 -13.43 -20.77
C GLU A 597 -27.25 -12.05 -20.18
N ALA A 598 -28.14 -11.28 -20.80
CA ALA A 598 -28.55 -9.98 -20.30
C ALA A 598 -29.70 -10.15 -19.30
N VAL A 599 -29.46 -9.73 -18.05
CA VAL A 599 -30.42 -9.77 -16.95
C VAL A 599 -30.90 -8.36 -16.68
N VAL A 600 -32.22 -8.17 -16.78
CA VAL A 600 -32.86 -6.88 -16.50
C VAL A 600 -32.81 -6.59 -15.00
N LYS A 601 -32.27 -5.43 -14.64
CA LYS A 601 -32.05 -4.99 -13.26
C LYS A 601 -32.35 -3.51 -13.08
N MET A 602 -32.57 -3.14 -11.83
CA MET A 602 -32.82 -1.77 -11.41
C MET A 602 -31.56 -1.22 -10.77
N ASN A 603 -30.98 -0.17 -11.36
CA ASN A 603 -29.74 0.43 -10.89
C ASN A 603 -29.85 1.95 -10.86
N SER A 604 -29.52 2.55 -9.70
CA SER A 604 -29.26 3.99 -9.63
C SER A 604 -28.02 4.32 -10.44
N HIS A 605 -28.03 5.48 -11.09
CA HIS A 605 -26.90 5.92 -11.90
C HIS A 605 -26.87 7.43 -12.00
N VAL A 606 -25.70 7.94 -12.37
CA VAL A 606 -25.46 9.35 -12.64
C VAL A 606 -25.39 9.56 -14.15
N GLN A 607 -26.12 10.56 -14.64
CA GLN A 607 -26.04 10.97 -16.03
C GLN A 607 -25.82 12.47 -16.14
N LYS A 608 -25.18 12.88 -17.23
CA LYS A 608 -24.97 14.29 -17.52
C LYS A 608 -26.16 14.82 -18.31
N VAL A 609 -26.90 15.76 -17.73
CA VAL A 609 -27.99 16.47 -18.40
C VAL A 609 -27.53 17.92 -18.55
N GLU A 610 -27.40 18.36 -19.81
CA GLU A 610 -26.81 19.65 -20.17
C GLU A 610 -25.39 19.84 -19.61
N LYS A 611 -25.25 20.50 -18.46
CA LYS A 611 -23.98 20.78 -17.79
C LYS A 611 -23.87 20.17 -16.40
N ASP A 612 -24.98 19.66 -15.86
CA ASP A 612 -25.06 19.16 -14.50
C ASP A 612 -25.14 17.65 -14.46
N TRP A 613 -24.59 17.08 -13.39
CA TRP A 613 -24.64 15.65 -13.12
C TRP A 613 -25.84 15.37 -12.22
N ILE A 614 -26.76 14.55 -12.72
CA ILE A 614 -28.01 14.23 -12.03
C ILE A 614 -28.00 12.75 -11.69
N GLU A 615 -28.21 12.45 -10.40
CA GLU A 615 -28.47 11.10 -9.94
C GLU A 615 -29.92 10.72 -10.27
N THR A 616 -30.08 9.58 -10.90
CA THR A 616 -31.37 9.03 -11.31
C THR A 616 -31.61 7.74 -10.54
N VAL A 617 -32.66 7.74 -9.72
CA VAL A 617 -33.14 6.55 -9.01
C VAL A 617 -34.38 6.03 -9.76
N PRO A 618 -34.27 4.90 -10.46
CA PRO A 618 -35.37 4.38 -11.28
C PRO A 618 -36.48 3.77 -10.41
N SER A 619 -37.73 3.85 -10.88
CA SER A 619 -38.89 3.16 -10.29
C SER A 619 -39.18 1.79 -10.90
N GLU A 620 -38.60 1.51 -12.08
CA GLU A 620 -38.74 0.27 -12.83
C GLU A 620 -37.36 -0.21 -13.34
N PRO A 621 -37.19 -1.49 -13.71
CA PRO A 621 -35.92 -1.98 -14.22
C PRO A 621 -35.44 -1.21 -15.47
N ASN A 622 -34.34 -0.48 -15.32
CA ASN A 622 -33.82 0.49 -16.29
C ASN A 622 -32.49 0.07 -16.91
N SER A 623 -31.99 -1.13 -16.61
CA SER A 623 -30.63 -1.54 -16.98
C SER A 623 -30.52 -3.03 -17.29
N PHE A 624 -29.46 -3.39 -18.02
CA PHE A 624 -29.00 -4.76 -18.21
C PHE A 624 -27.69 -4.97 -17.48
N GLU A 625 -27.65 -5.99 -16.62
CA GLU A 625 -26.43 -6.63 -16.15
C GLU A 625 -26.13 -7.85 -17.01
N PHE A 626 -24.86 -8.15 -17.23
CA PHE A 626 -24.47 -9.30 -18.04
C PHE A 626 -23.92 -10.41 -17.16
N ARG A 627 -24.48 -11.61 -17.29
CA ARG A 627 -24.08 -12.77 -16.49
C ARG A 627 -23.70 -13.95 -17.37
N SER A 628 -22.73 -14.73 -16.90
CA SER A 628 -22.30 -15.98 -17.48
C SER A 628 -22.18 -17.03 -16.38
N ASP A 629 -22.69 -18.21 -16.68
CA ASP A 629 -22.53 -19.39 -15.82
C ASP A 629 -21.43 -20.28 -16.41
N ILE A 630 -20.53 -20.76 -15.56
CA ILE A 630 -19.42 -21.65 -15.96
C ILE A 630 -19.92 -22.91 -16.67
N TYR A 631 -21.11 -23.42 -16.33
CA TYR A 631 -21.66 -24.61 -16.98
C TYR A 631 -22.09 -24.38 -18.44
N ARG A 632 -22.22 -23.12 -18.92
CA ARG A 632 -22.52 -22.86 -20.34
C ARG A 632 -21.44 -23.36 -21.29
N VAL A 633 -20.22 -23.50 -20.79
CA VAL A 633 -19.07 -24.00 -21.54
C VAL A 633 -19.27 -25.44 -22.05
N LEU A 634 -20.20 -26.19 -21.47
CA LEU A 634 -20.52 -27.56 -21.90
C LEU A 634 -20.99 -27.63 -23.35
N SER A 635 -21.60 -26.56 -23.87
CA SER A 635 -22.01 -26.45 -25.27
C SER A 635 -20.83 -26.37 -26.25
N GLU A 636 -19.63 -26.02 -25.78
CA GLU A 636 -18.40 -25.90 -26.59
C GLU A 636 -17.53 -27.18 -26.57
N CYS A 637 -17.96 -28.22 -25.86
CA CYS A 637 -17.31 -29.53 -25.85
C CYS A 637 -17.43 -30.23 -27.22
N SER A 638 -16.38 -30.95 -27.61
CA SER A 638 -16.34 -31.63 -28.93
C SER A 638 -17.43 -32.69 -29.08
N SER A 639 -17.81 -33.35 -27.97
CA SER A 639 -18.90 -34.31 -27.90
C SER A 639 -19.37 -34.46 -26.45
N SER A 640 -20.59 -34.95 -26.25
CA SER A 640 -21.11 -35.28 -24.91
C SER A 640 -20.30 -36.39 -24.21
N ALA A 641 -19.67 -37.28 -24.97
CA ALA A 641 -18.78 -38.33 -24.44
C ALA A 641 -17.44 -37.78 -23.89
N LYS A 642 -17.14 -36.50 -24.10
CA LYS A 642 -15.99 -35.80 -23.50
C LYS A 642 -16.36 -35.03 -22.23
N ILE A 643 -17.60 -35.20 -21.73
CA ILE A 643 -18.06 -34.63 -20.48
C ILE A 643 -18.25 -35.79 -19.49
N CYS A 644 -17.58 -35.69 -18.35
CA CYS A 644 -17.68 -36.67 -17.27
C CYS A 644 -18.50 -36.11 -16.10
N LEU A 645 -19.33 -36.94 -15.50
CA LEU A 645 -20.18 -36.59 -14.36
C LEU A 645 -19.83 -37.47 -13.17
N LEU A 646 -19.33 -36.87 -12.10
CA LEU A 646 -19.07 -37.53 -10.82
C LEU A 646 -20.19 -37.17 -9.84
N ASN A 647 -21.09 -38.10 -9.59
CA ASN A 647 -22.16 -37.92 -8.62
C ASN A 647 -21.72 -38.40 -7.24
N ILE A 648 -21.89 -37.55 -6.26
CA ILE A 648 -21.65 -37.87 -4.86
C ILE A 648 -22.97 -38.21 -4.20
N THR A 649 -23.07 -39.43 -3.69
CA THR A 649 -24.14 -39.87 -2.79
C THR A 649 -23.74 -39.51 -1.37
N LEU A 650 -24.59 -38.73 -0.70
CA LEU A 650 -24.44 -38.36 0.71
C LEU A 650 -24.83 -39.52 1.63
#